data_AF-Q0V470-F1
#
_entry.id   AF-Q0V470-F1
#
_cell.length_a   1.000
_cell.length_b   1.000
_cell.length_c   1.000
_cell.angle_alpha   90.00
_cell.angle_beta   90.00
_cell.angle_gamma   90.00
#
_symmetry.space_group_name_H-M   'P 1'
#
loop_
_entity.id
_entity.type
_entity.pdbx_description
1 polymer ?
#
loop_
_entity_poly.entity_id
_entity_poly.type
_entity_poly.pdbx_seq_one_letter_code
_entity_poly.pdbx_strand_id
1 'polypeptide(L)'
;MTRWKPDFKKSKWFTRGWTLQELIAPTKVEFFSQEGELLGDKLSLQQTLHEITGIALDALKGGPLGNFSIEERLLWAAKRTTKREEDAAYSLFGIFDVHMSLIYGEGREKATKRLLREIQEHWKLPIIKGVSSYQSREEQLRTVQQWLSAADPSSNYQQALSKRQENTGLWLTESEQYQKWKTSSVSFLWLYGIPGSGKTILSSTILRDIFSSHGSKPSTIVVYFYFDFNDAQKQSTDSMLKSLVYQLLQRVKDIPSRLDSLYPPHGSGRQQPTSEALLNTIRESIQKFEQAYIVLDALDECSQRVELMHALATISNWRLENSHFVVTSRRERDIESGLAVFGVLGNSVCLSSSVVDEDIRHYVRQRLSDDLGLKKWSQDPNLREQIETALVEGSQGMFRWAVCQLDTLRKCRNRAGLRRSLATLPQTLEQTYDRILHKITQEDSIYAIRVLRWLTFAERPLSLHEIAEAVALVVGRTPVFDKEEVLQDPMEILDICSSLVTVRDMRDGEDGWPAQIVVLAHFSVKEHLLSHKLQASDLNRYAMHHQACHSMLARSCLEYLLQVLRFDLDSRHRERTKLLSYCSEHWTDHAEEAGGWDPETAKTAVRLLSMTGSAYEKWLQLYSPDRPWNFYLLSKSVSNTALPLYYAALFGVADVIVLLLESGADVNAEGGEYGTALHAAAICGHERTVELLIAHGAHINTSTPHHGSAIQAASEVGHEWVVKRLIEAGAEINARGGINGSALDLAIGNNHNDVVALLLKNGAELETLNRDGVSPLTGAACIGHNGIIKLLLSHGATISATDGKGWTAINSASIRGHSETVKDAWTPVYSASFQGNYEVVRLLLSAGADISLPNDDGWTPLLAAVDGNHYNVVKVLLEHDMRDAYIKAQSKDGHSALSRAAEKGFATIVELLLANGASAVQEDFHGSQAISYAAVVGSLAVLKLLLDVSQVGPNHTDRYGRSALWWAASCDRPKTVKFLLHEIHCDPKIADACGRTPLMIAARRGYQDIVDVLQIYDGNVVDKNADLETATIRSSGSTALMCDICEYKPLKLDTLLHNGNRPINRSIRCTSSIYKYDSLRRNPSAAALLN
;
A
#
# COMPACT_ATOMS: atom_id res chain seq x y z
N MET A 1 -39.52 -23.39 -19.80
CA MET A 1 -38.11 -23.07 -19.45
C MET A 1 -37.33 -24.37 -19.47
N THR A 2 -36.33 -24.48 -20.36
CA THR A 2 -35.58 -25.72 -20.61
C THR A 2 -34.77 -26.13 -19.37
N ARG A 3 -35.22 -27.21 -18.70
CA ARG A 3 -34.65 -27.72 -17.43
C ARG A 3 -33.15 -28.07 -17.50
N TRP A 4 -32.61 -28.33 -18.69
CA TRP A 4 -31.22 -28.75 -18.90
C TRP A 4 -30.18 -27.62 -18.87
N LYS A 5 -30.58 -26.34 -19.02
CA LYS A 5 -29.64 -25.21 -19.15
C LYS A 5 -28.68 -25.03 -17.96
N PRO A 6 -29.11 -25.16 -16.69
CA PRO A 6 -28.20 -25.07 -15.54
C PRO A 6 -27.15 -26.18 -15.50
N ASP A 7 -27.52 -27.41 -15.87
CA ASP A 7 -26.62 -28.56 -15.89
C ASP A 7 -25.63 -28.47 -17.06
N PHE A 8 -26.10 -27.99 -18.22
CA PHE A 8 -25.25 -27.68 -19.36
C PHE A 8 -24.17 -26.65 -19.02
N LYS A 9 -24.52 -25.56 -18.31
CA LYS A 9 -23.56 -24.54 -17.83
C LYS A 9 -22.50 -25.09 -16.87
N LYS A 10 -22.81 -26.18 -16.15
CA LYS A 10 -21.90 -26.83 -15.19
C LYS A 10 -21.11 -28.00 -15.80
N SER A 11 -21.29 -28.28 -17.09
CA SER A 11 -20.64 -29.42 -17.73
C SER A 11 -19.12 -29.33 -17.67
N LYS A 12 -18.47 -30.42 -17.23
CA LYS A 12 -17.00 -30.56 -17.23
C LYS A 12 -16.39 -30.48 -18.63
N TRP A 13 -17.20 -30.57 -19.69
CA TRP A 13 -16.71 -30.42 -21.06
C TRP A 13 -16.15 -29.00 -21.29
N PHE A 14 -16.77 -27.96 -20.73
CA PHE A 14 -16.32 -26.57 -20.91
C PHE A 14 -15.04 -26.21 -20.15
N THR A 15 -14.67 -27.00 -19.14
CA THR A 15 -13.47 -26.77 -18.32
C THR A 15 -12.26 -27.59 -18.76
N ARG A 16 -12.36 -28.41 -19.81
CA ARG A 16 -11.23 -29.16 -20.36
C ARG A 16 -10.42 -28.28 -21.32
N GLY A 17 -9.10 -28.40 -21.31
CA GLY A 17 -8.22 -27.62 -22.20
C GLY A 17 -8.54 -27.79 -23.69
N TRP A 18 -8.56 -29.03 -24.17
CA TRP A 18 -8.71 -29.37 -25.60
C TRP A 18 -10.07 -29.01 -26.22
N THR A 19 -11.12 -28.88 -25.42
CA THR A 19 -12.48 -28.58 -25.92
C THR A 19 -12.60 -27.18 -26.49
N LEU A 20 -11.60 -26.31 -26.28
CA LEU A 20 -11.52 -24.98 -26.87
C LEU A 20 -11.41 -25.08 -28.39
N GLN A 21 -10.54 -25.97 -28.88
CA GLN A 21 -10.36 -26.22 -30.30
C GLN A 21 -11.56 -26.97 -30.89
N GLU A 22 -12.09 -27.96 -30.17
CA GLU A 22 -13.29 -28.71 -30.57
C GLU A 22 -14.53 -27.81 -30.69
N LEU A 23 -14.58 -26.72 -29.91
CA LEU A 23 -15.64 -25.73 -30.02
C LEU A 23 -15.36 -24.75 -31.16
N ILE A 24 -14.17 -24.17 -31.25
CA ILE A 24 -13.87 -23.07 -32.17
C ILE A 24 -13.69 -23.55 -33.62
N ALA A 25 -12.92 -24.62 -33.84
CA ALA A 25 -12.47 -25.03 -35.17
C ALA A 25 -13.57 -25.56 -36.10
N PRO A 26 -14.55 -26.38 -35.63
CA PRO A 26 -15.62 -26.85 -36.51
C PRO A 26 -16.65 -25.76 -36.82
N THR A 27 -17.14 -25.76 -38.05
CA THR A 27 -18.24 -24.87 -38.50
C THR A 27 -19.57 -25.21 -37.85
N LYS A 28 -19.76 -26.46 -37.41
CA LYS A 28 -20.94 -26.94 -36.70
C LYS A 28 -20.54 -27.85 -35.54
N VAL A 29 -21.10 -27.60 -34.36
CA VAL A 29 -20.98 -28.44 -33.17
C VAL A 29 -22.39 -28.62 -32.60
N GLU A 30 -22.84 -29.86 -32.48
CA GLU A 30 -24.16 -30.21 -31.94
C GLU A 30 -24.00 -30.77 -30.52
N PHE A 31 -24.89 -30.38 -29.61
CA PHE A 31 -24.87 -30.80 -28.22
C PHE A 31 -26.06 -31.72 -27.96
N PHE A 32 -25.78 -32.90 -27.42
CA PHE A 32 -26.79 -33.91 -27.09
C PHE A 32 -26.86 -34.16 -25.59
N SER A 33 -28.04 -34.52 -25.09
CA SER A 33 -28.20 -35.06 -23.73
C SER A 33 -27.61 -36.47 -23.62
N GLN A 34 -27.51 -37.00 -22.40
CA GLN A 34 -27.06 -38.38 -22.18
C GLN A 34 -28.01 -39.41 -22.83
N GLU A 35 -29.28 -39.04 -22.98
CA GLU A 35 -30.34 -39.82 -23.62
C GLU A 35 -30.37 -39.67 -25.15
N GLY A 36 -29.46 -38.86 -25.73
CA GLY A 36 -29.33 -38.65 -27.17
C GLY A 36 -30.26 -37.57 -27.74
N GLU A 37 -30.89 -36.74 -26.90
CA GLU A 37 -31.72 -35.63 -27.36
C GLU A 37 -30.88 -34.43 -27.80
N LEU A 38 -31.15 -33.84 -28.98
CA LEU A 38 -30.47 -32.64 -29.44
C LEU A 38 -30.86 -31.42 -28.59
N LEU A 39 -29.91 -30.89 -27.82
CA LEU A 39 -30.08 -29.72 -26.95
C LEU A 39 -29.95 -28.39 -27.72
N GLY A 40 -29.21 -28.42 -28.82
CA GLY A 40 -28.93 -27.28 -29.68
C GLY A 40 -27.57 -27.42 -30.36
N ASP A 41 -27.18 -26.40 -31.11
CA ASP A 41 -25.90 -26.31 -31.81
C ASP A 41 -25.12 -25.05 -31.44
N LYS A 42 -23.87 -24.97 -31.90
CA LYS A 42 -22.94 -23.86 -31.67
C LYS A 42 -23.56 -22.48 -31.93
N LEU A 43 -24.41 -22.35 -32.95
CA LEU A 43 -25.00 -21.07 -33.35
C LEU A 43 -26.26 -20.74 -32.54
N SER A 44 -27.16 -21.71 -32.37
CA SER A 44 -28.37 -21.56 -31.56
C SER A 44 -28.07 -21.33 -30.07
N LEU A 45 -26.92 -21.80 -29.58
CA LEU A 45 -26.47 -21.64 -28.19
C LEU A 45 -25.34 -20.61 -28.00
N GLN A 46 -24.98 -19.83 -29.03
CA GLN A 46 -23.81 -18.93 -29.02
C GLN A 46 -23.73 -17.99 -27.80
N GLN A 47 -24.86 -17.43 -27.35
CA GLN A 47 -24.90 -16.53 -26.20
C GLN A 47 -24.57 -17.27 -24.89
N THR A 48 -25.13 -18.48 -24.74
CA THR A 48 -24.86 -19.35 -23.59
C THR A 48 -23.43 -19.85 -23.60
N LEU A 49 -22.88 -20.17 -24.77
CA LEU A 49 -21.48 -20.59 -24.95
C LEU A 49 -20.51 -19.45 -24.63
N HIS A 50 -20.80 -18.22 -25.08
CA HIS A 50 -20.03 -17.03 -24.73
C HIS A 50 -20.02 -16.79 -23.22
N GLU A 51 -21.18 -16.86 -22.55
CA GLU A 51 -21.28 -16.72 -21.09
C GLU A 51 -20.47 -17.78 -20.32
N ILE A 52 -20.42 -19.03 -20.82
CA ILE A 52 -19.70 -20.13 -20.17
C ILE A 52 -18.18 -20.02 -20.41
N THR A 53 -17.78 -19.73 -21.64
CA THR A 53 -16.38 -19.88 -22.09
C THR A 53 -15.59 -18.59 -22.17
N GLY A 54 -16.26 -17.43 -22.21
CA GLY A 54 -15.63 -16.13 -22.44
C GLY A 54 -15.14 -15.90 -23.87
N ILE A 55 -15.38 -16.83 -24.80
CA ILE A 55 -14.98 -16.71 -26.21
C ILE A 55 -15.91 -15.73 -26.91
N ALA A 56 -15.35 -14.76 -27.65
CA ALA A 56 -16.13 -13.76 -28.37
C ALA A 56 -17.17 -14.40 -29.34
N LEU A 57 -18.36 -13.79 -29.42
CA LEU A 57 -19.45 -14.30 -30.27
C LEU A 57 -19.03 -14.45 -31.74
N ASP A 58 -18.19 -13.54 -32.25
CA ASP A 58 -17.73 -13.57 -33.63
C ASP A 58 -16.74 -14.72 -33.88
N ALA A 59 -15.92 -15.10 -32.89
CA ALA A 59 -15.09 -16.30 -32.97
C ALA A 59 -15.94 -17.58 -32.96
N LEU A 60 -17.01 -17.63 -32.16
CA LEU A 60 -17.96 -18.76 -32.15
C LEU A 60 -18.74 -18.89 -33.47
N LYS A 61 -18.95 -17.81 -34.21
CA LYS A 61 -19.56 -17.84 -35.55
C LYS A 61 -18.59 -18.25 -36.67
N GLY A 62 -17.32 -18.51 -36.35
CA GLY A 62 -16.29 -18.85 -37.33
C GLY A 62 -15.60 -17.64 -37.94
N GLY A 63 -15.62 -16.48 -37.28
CA GLY A 63 -14.83 -15.32 -37.67
C GLY A 63 -13.32 -15.62 -37.61
N PRO A 64 -12.48 -14.94 -38.43
CA PRO A 64 -11.04 -15.16 -38.45
C PRO A 64 -10.41 -14.91 -37.07
N LEU A 65 -9.69 -15.90 -36.53
CA LEU A 65 -9.08 -15.78 -35.20
C LEU A 65 -7.99 -14.70 -35.12
N GLY A 66 -7.41 -14.32 -36.27
CA GLY A 66 -6.45 -13.21 -36.37
C GLY A 66 -7.04 -11.82 -36.07
N ASN A 67 -8.38 -11.69 -36.03
CA ASN A 67 -9.04 -10.44 -35.67
C ASN A 67 -9.05 -10.18 -34.15
N PHE A 68 -8.67 -11.17 -33.34
CA PHE A 68 -8.61 -11.08 -31.88
C PHE A 68 -7.17 -10.93 -31.42
N SER A 69 -6.97 -10.07 -30.41
CA SER A 69 -5.64 -9.85 -29.82
C SER A 69 -5.04 -11.15 -29.27
N ILE A 70 -3.72 -11.18 -29.13
CA ILE A 70 -3.03 -12.35 -28.57
C ILE A 70 -3.49 -12.56 -27.12
N GLU A 71 -3.64 -11.47 -26.37
CA GLU A 71 -4.11 -11.45 -24.99
C GLU A 71 -5.52 -12.05 -24.87
N GLU A 72 -6.44 -11.64 -25.74
CA GLU A 72 -7.82 -12.14 -25.75
C GLU A 72 -7.88 -13.65 -26.04
N ARG A 73 -7.09 -14.13 -26.99
CA ARG A 73 -7.01 -15.56 -27.33
C ARG A 73 -6.37 -16.39 -26.22
N LEU A 74 -5.39 -15.85 -25.50
CA LEU A 74 -4.80 -16.50 -24.32
C LEU A 74 -5.80 -16.61 -23.16
N LEU A 75 -6.63 -15.58 -22.96
CA LEU A 75 -7.64 -15.55 -21.89
C LEU A 75 -8.71 -16.65 -22.03
N TRP A 76 -9.02 -17.10 -23.26
CA TRP A 76 -9.98 -18.19 -23.50
C TRP A 76 -9.58 -19.54 -22.87
N ALA A 77 -8.30 -19.69 -22.49
CA ALA A 77 -7.79 -20.88 -21.80
C ALA A 77 -7.58 -20.69 -20.28
N ALA A 78 -7.72 -19.48 -19.74
CA ALA A 78 -7.33 -19.15 -18.36
C ALA A 78 -8.04 -19.97 -17.27
N LYS A 79 -9.31 -20.36 -17.51
CA LYS A 79 -10.13 -21.13 -16.54
C LYS A 79 -10.19 -22.63 -16.84
N ARG A 80 -9.33 -23.13 -17.72
CA ARG A 80 -9.36 -24.53 -18.18
C ARG A 80 -8.37 -25.40 -17.44
N THR A 81 -8.75 -26.66 -17.27
CA THR A 81 -7.99 -27.71 -16.61
C THR A 81 -7.45 -28.70 -17.63
N THR A 82 -6.23 -29.17 -17.41
CA THR A 82 -5.55 -30.12 -18.27
C THR A 82 -5.01 -31.29 -17.46
N LYS A 83 -4.79 -32.44 -18.11
CA LYS A 83 -4.33 -33.66 -17.44
C LYS A 83 -2.83 -33.59 -17.08
N ARG A 84 -2.06 -32.89 -17.89
CA ARG A 84 -0.65 -32.56 -17.65
C ARG A 84 -0.47 -31.05 -17.65
N GLU A 85 0.57 -30.56 -16.98
CA GLU A 85 0.83 -29.13 -16.81
C GLU A 85 1.10 -28.42 -18.15
N GLU A 86 1.79 -29.10 -19.07
CA GLU A 86 2.23 -28.55 -20.36
C GLU A 86 1.09 -28.49 -21.39
N ASP A 87 0.07 -29.34 -21.22
CA ASP A 87 -1.13 -29.35 -22.07
C ASP A 87 -1.87 -28.00 -22.03
N ALA A 88 -1.66 -27.20 -20.98
CA ALA A 88 -2.20 -25.84 -20.89
C ALA A 88 -1.68 -24.95 -22.03
N ALA A 89 -0.41 -25.13 -22.45
CA ALA A 89 0.15 -24.47 -23.62
C ALA A 89 -0.26 -25.19 -24.92
N TYR A 90 -0.26 -26.52 -24.93
CA TYR A 90 -0.49 -27.29 -26.16
C TYR A 90 -1.94 -27.21 -26.69
N SER A 91 -2.90 -27.02 -25.78
CA SER A 91 -4.30 -26.80 -26.16
C SER A 91 -4.54 -25.49 -26.94
N LEU A 92 -3.55 -24.62 -27.07
CA LEU A 92 -3.66 -23.34 -27.77
C LEU A 92 -3.11 -23.33 -29.21
N PHE A 93 -2.46 -24.41 -29.66
CA PHE A 93 -1.80 -24.47 -30.98
C PHE A 93 -2.70 -24.04 -32.15
N GLY A 94 -3.87 -24.67 -32.29
CA GLY A 94 -4.80 -24.40 -33.38
C GLY A 94 -5.49 -23.03 -33.30
N ILE A 95 -5.36 -22.31 -32.17
CA ILE A 95 -5.94 -20.98 -31.97
C ILE A 95 -4.98 -19.89 -32.45
N PHE A 96 -3.68 -20.15 -32.33
CA PHE A 96 -2.63 -19.26 -32.78
C PHE A 96 -2.05 -19.62 -34.15
N ASP A 97 -2.49 -20.74 -34.73
CA ASP A 97 -2.00 -21.30 -35.98
C ASP A 97 -0.48 -21.60 -35.94
N VAL A 98 -0.03 -22.10 -34.78
CA VAL A 98 1.38 -22.41 -34.51
C VAL A 98 1.57 -23.92 -34.31
N HIS A 99 2.72 -24.43 -34.76
CA HIS A 99 3.06 -25.84 -34.65
C HIS A 99 4.33 -26.03 -33.81
N MET A 100 4.25 -26.86 -32.76
CA MET A 100 5.36 -27.18 -31.87
C MET A 100 5.47 -28.67 -31.60
N SER A 101 6.69 -29.16 -31.36
CA SER A 101 6.90 -30.51 -30.84
C SER A 101 6.42 -30.63 -29.39
N LEU A 102 5.62 -31.64 -29.07
CA LEU A 102 5.17 -31.95 -27.71
C LEU A 102 6.34 -32.56 -26.90
N ILE A 103 6.68 -31.97 -25.75
CA ILE A 103 7.71 -32.44 -24.82
C ILE A 103 7.07 -32.62 -23.43
N TYR A 104 6.66 -33.85 -23.12
CA TYR A 104 6.05 -34.14 -21.81
C TYR A 104 7.11 -34.23 -20.70
N GLY A 105 6.90 -33.50 -19.59
CA GLY A 105 7.83 -33.37 -18.48
C GLY A 105 8.64 -32.07 -18.46
N GLU A 106 8.41 -31.14 -19.41
CA GLU A 106 9.08 -29.82 -19.42
C GLU A 106 8.47 -28.82 -18.43
N GLY A 107 7.28 -29.09 -17.90
CA GLY A 107 6.55 -28.20 -16.99
C GLY A 107 5.87 -27.03 -17.73
N ARG A 108 4.79 -26.51 -17.12
CA ARG A 108 3.91 -25.49 -17.74
C ARG A 108 4.68 -24.28 -18.29
N GLU A 109 5.58 -23.74 -17.49
CA GLU A 109 6.29 -22.50 -17.84
C GLU A 109 7.18 -22.64 -19.08
N LYS A 110 7.89 -23.77 -19.23
CA LYS A 110 8.76 -23.98 -20.39
C LYS A 110 7.95 -24.19 -21.65
N ALA A 111 6.86 -24.96 -21.56
CA ALA A 111 5.91 -25.15 -22.65
C ALA A 111 5.27 -23.81 -23.09
N THR A 112 4.85 -22.98 -22.14
CA THR A 112 4.28 -21.65 -22.42
C THR A 112 5.31 -20.69 -23.02
N LYS A 113 6.55 -20.68 -22.53
CA LYS A 113 7.64 -19.86 -23.10
C LYS A 113 7.92 -20.23 -24.56
N ARG A 114 7.92 -21.52 -24.88
CA ARG A 114 8.08 -22.01 -26.26
C ARG A 114 6.89 -21.59 -27.14
N LEU A 115 5.67 -21.73 -26.64
CA LEU A 115 4.46 -21.28 -27.34
C LEU A 115 4.52 -19.80 -27.70
N LEU A 116 4.87 -18.96 -26.74
CA LEU A 116 4.97 -17.51 -26.97
C LEU A 116 6.05 -17.17 -28.00
N ARG A 117 7.17 -17.91 -28.01
CA ARG A 117 8.22 -17.73 -29.02
C ARG A 117 7.72 -18.07 -30.43
N GLU A 118 7.03 -19.19 -30.60
CA GLU A 118 6.46 -19.56 -31.90
C GLU A 118 5.39 -18.57 -32.37
N ILE A 119 4.56 -18.06 -31.44
CA ILE A 119 3.59 -16.98 -31.74
C ILE A 119 4.32 -15.72 -32.22
N GLN A 120 5.41 -15.34 -31.56
CA GLN A 120 6.22 -14.18 -31.96
C GLN A 120 6.83 -14.35 -33.35
N GLU A 121 7.40 -15.52 -33.64
CA GLU A 121 8.00 -15.82 -34.94
C GLU A 121 6.95 -15.88 -36.06
N HIS A 122 5.81 -16.52 -35.82
CA HIS A 122 4.74 -16.67 -36.80
C HIS A 122 4.07 -15.32 -37.15
N TRP A 123 3.89 -14.44 -36.15
CA TRP A 123 3.24 -13.13 -36.32
C TRP A 123 4.21 -11.97 -36.56
N LYS A 124 5.52 -12.24 -36.75
CA LYS A 124 6.60 -11.26 -37.01
C LYS A 124 6.60 -10.06 -36.04
N LEU A 125 6.39 -10.34 -34.76
CA LEU A 125 6.43 -9.31 -33.72
C LEU A 125 7.89 -8.91 -33.43
N PRO A 126 8.20 -7.61 -33.19
CA PRO A 126 9.55 -7.18 -32.87
C PRO A 126 10.09 -7.90 -31.62
N ILE A 127 11.40 -8.18 -31.61
CA ILE A 127 12.10 -8.85 -30.49
C ILE A 127 11.81 -8.07 -29.21
N ILE A 128 11.02 -8.67 -28.32
CA ILE A 128 10.83 -8.18 -26.95
C ILE A 128 12.14 -8.45 -26.20
N LYS A 129 13.10 -7.51 -26.26
CA LYS A 129 14.19 -7.43 -25.28
C LYS A 129 13.58 -7.00 -23.95
N GLY A 130 13.10 -7.98 -23.19
CA GLY A 130 12.38 -7.76 -21.94
C GLY A 130 11.41 -8.88 -21.63
N VAL A 131 11.90 -10.13 -21.55
CA VAL A 131 11.09 -11.25 -21.02
C VAL A 131 11.17 -11.31 -19.49
N SER A 132 11.74 -10.28 -18.83
CA SER A 132 11.75 -10.13 -17.37
C SER A 132 10.75 -9.11 -16.82
N SER A 133 9.86 -8.52 -17.63
CA SER A 133 8.93 -7.47 -17.13
C SER A 133 7.46 -7.66 -17.48
N TYR A 134 7.03 -8.85 -17.90
CA TYR A 134 5.61 -9.21 -17.83
C TYR A 134 5.38 -10.05 -16.57
N GLN A 135 5.68 -9.47 -15.41
CA GLN A 135 5.07 -9.94 -14.18
C GLN A 135 3.58 -9.67 -14.31
N SER A 136 2.74 -10.68 -14.20
CA SER A 136 1.29 -10.48 -14.13
C SER A 136 0.99 -9.51 -12.97
N ARG A 137 -0.14 -8.79 -13.00
CA ARG A 137 -0.57 -7.95 -11.85
C ARG A 137 -0.52 -8.73 -10.53
N GLU A 138 -0.83 -10.03 -10.59
CA GLU A 138 -0.74 -10.95 -9.46
C GLU A 138 0.70 -11.21 -9.02
N GLU A 139 1.65 -11.35 -9.95
CA GLU A 139 3.07 -11.52 -9.65
C GLU A 139 3.70 -10.23 -9.09
N GLN A 140 3.29 -9.06 -9.60
CA GLN A 140 3.64 -7.76 -9.00
C GLN A 140 3.09 -7.63 -7.58
N LEU A 141 1.81 -7.96 -7.36
CA LEU A 141 1.20 -7.92 -6.03
C LEU A 141 1.83 -8.94 -5.07
N ARG A 142 2.18 -10.14 -5.53
CA ARG A 142 2.92 -11.14 -4.74
C ARG A 142 4.30 -10.63 -4.36
N THR A 143 5.01 -9.99 -5.29
CA THR A 143 6.35 -9.47 -4.99
C THR A 143 6.27 -8.29 -4.00
N VAL A 144 5.26 -7.43 -4.14
CA VAL A 144 4.98 -6.36 -3.17
C VAL A 144 4.56 -6.93 -1.80
N GLN A 145 3.75 -7.99 -1.75
CA GLN A 145 3.37 -8.65 -0.50
C GLN A 145 4.59 -9.19 0.25
N GLN A 146 5.49 -9.86 -0.48
CA GLN A 146 6.73 -10.41 0.06
C GLN A 146 7.67 -9.31 0.52
N TRP A 147 7.82 -8.24 -0.26
CA TRP A 147 8.64 -7.09 0.11
C TRP A 147 8.10 -6.39 1.37
N LEU A 148 6.80 -6.13 1.45
CA LEU A 148 6.17 -5.54 2.63
C LEU A 148 6.23 -6.46 3.85
N SER A 149 6.41 -7.78 3.64
CA SER A 149 6.19 -8.80 4.67
C SER A 149 4.83 -8.61 5.37
N ALA A 150 3.79 -8.32 4.58
CA ALA A 150 2.48 -7.94 5.10
C ALA A 150 1.76 -9.14 5.76
N ALA A 151 1.41 -9.00 7.04
CA ALA A 151 0.68 -10.04 7.77
C ALA A 151 -0.73 -10.25 7.20
N ASP A 152 -1.18 -11.51 7.11
CA ASP A 152 -2.52 -11.86 6.64
C ASP A 152 -3.56 -11.84 7.78
N PRO A 153 -4.55 -10.93 7.75
CA PRO A 153 -5.61 -10.87 8.76
C PRO A 153 -6.78 -11.81 8.45
N SER A 154 -6.83 -12.44 7.27
CA SER A 154 -7.97 -13.25 6.82
C SER A 154 -8.18 -14.49 7.69
N SER A 155 -7.07 -15.11 8.13
CA SER A 155 -7.06 -16.22 9.08
C SER A 155 -7.80 -15.90 10.39
N ASN A 156 -7.54 -14.74 10.99
CA ASN A 156 -8.23 -14.27 12.21
C ASN A 156 -9.72 -14.03 11.96
N TYR A 157 -10.07 -13.37 10.85
CA TYR A 157 -11.46 -13.13 10.48
C TYR A 157 -12.25 -14.43 10.30
N GLN A 158 -11.71 -15.40 9.53
CA GLN A 158 -12.37 -16.69 9.30
C GLN A 158 -12.55 -17.47 10.61
N GLN A 159 -11.56 -17.41 11.50
CA GLN A 159 -11.65 -18.07 12.80
C GLN A 159 -12.70 -17.42 13.71
N ALA A 160 -12.73 -16.09 13.76
CA ALA A 160 -13.76 -15.39 14.53
C ALA A 160 -15.16 -15.73 13.99
N LEU A 161 -15.29 -15.78 12.66
CA LEU A 161 -16.54 -16.14 11.99
C LEU A 161 -16.97 -17.59 12.26
N SER A 162 -16.02 -18.54 12.33
CA SER A 162 -16.33 -19.95 12.60
C SER A 162 -16.76 -20.22 14.05
N LYS A 163 -16.32 -19.38 15.00
CA LYS A 163 -16.71 -19.45 16.41
C LYS A 163 -18.00 -18.69 16.72
N ARG A 164 -18.40 -17.77 15.84
CA ARG A 164 -19.59 -16.93 15.97
C ARG A 164 -20.86 -17.78 15.88
N GLN A 165 -21.79 -17.57 16.81
CA GLN A 165 -23.11 -18.19 16.73
C GLN A 165 -24.06 -17.39 15.84
N GLU A 166 -25.13 -18.05 15.39
CA GLU A 166 -26.20 -17.35 14.68
C GLU A 166 -26.81 -16.29 15.61
N ASN A 167 -27.14 -15.12 15.07
CA ASN A 167 -27.71 -13.98 15.81
C ASN A 167 -26.81 -13.30 16.88
N THR A 168 -25.56 -13.73 17.07
CA THR A 168 -24.62 -13.03 17.99
C THR A 168 -24.35 -11.60 17.51
N GLY A 169 -24.51 -10.62 18.41
CA GLY A 169 -24.23 -9.21 18.14
C GLY A 169 -25.32 -8.47 17.36
N LEU A 170 -26.53 -9.03 17.23
CA LEU A 170 -27.65 -8.33 16.58
C LEU A 170 -27.98 -7.00 17.26
N TRP A 171 -27.94 -6.97 18.60
CA TRP A 171 -28.14 -5.76 19.39
C TRP A 171 -27.18 -4.62 18.98
N LEU A 172 -25.98 -4.95 18.50
CA LEU A 172 -25.02 -3.98 18.01
C LEU A 172 -25.37 -3.54 16.59
N THR A 173 -25.57 -4.50 15.67
CA THR A 173 -25.87 -4.19 14.27
C THR A 173 -27.21 -3.48 14.09
N GLU A 174 -28.17 -3.69 14.97
CA GLU A 174 -29.48 -3.02 14.95
C GLU A 174 -29.50 -1.72 15.75
N SER A 175 -28.42 -1.39 16.47
CA SER A 175 -28.35 -0.15 17.26
C SER A 175 -28.30 1.10 16.37
N GLU A 176 -28.93 2.18 16.85
CA GLU A 176 -28.89 3.48 16.19
C GLU A 176 -27.46 4.00 16.03
N GLN A 177 -26.60 3.79 17.03
CA GLN A 177 -25.21 4.20 17.02
C GLN A 177 -24.40 3.51 15.91
N TYR A 178 -24.58 2.21 15.72
CA TYR A 178 -23.93 1.46 14.64
C TYR A 178 -24.46 1.85 13.26
N GLN A 179 -25.79 2.01 13.11
CA GLN A 179 -26.39 2.42 11.84
C GLN A 179 -25.95 3.83 11.43
N LYS A 180 -25.84 4.75 12.40
CA LYS A 180 -25.27 6.08 12.19
C LYS A 180 -23.81 6.00 11.77
N TRP A 181 -23.01 5.17 12.44
CA TRP A 181 -21.62 4.94 12.04
C TRP A 181 -21.53 4.43 10.60
N LYS A 182 -22.36 3.47 10.20
CA LYS A 182 -22.32 2.84 8.88
C LYS A 182 -22.74 3.78 7.73
N THR A 183 -23.51 4.83 8.00
CA THR A 183 -24.12 5.68 6.95
C THR A 183 -23.64 7.12 6.91
N SER A 184 -22.99 7.62 7.97
CA SER A 184 -22.46 8.99 8.04
C SER A 184 -21.23 9.18 7.15
N SER A 185 -20.96 10.39 6.64
CA SER A 185 -19.79 10.65 5.76
C SER A 185 -18.44 10.32 6.40
N VAL A 186 -18.21 10.73 7.65
CA VAL A 186 -17.04 10.32 8.44
C VAL A 186 -17.52 9.76 9.77
N SER A 187 -17.05 8.58 10.13
CA SER A 187 -17.45 7.97 11.39
C SER A 187 -16.35 7.14 12.03
N PHE A 188 -16.34 7.19 13.36
CA PHE A 188 -15.44 6.40 14.19
C PHE A 188 -16.26 5.79 15.33
N LEU A 189 -16.07 4.49 15.56
CA LEU A 189 -16.75 3.74 16.62
C LEU A 189 -15.71 2.95 17.43
N TRP A 190 -15.72 3.13 18.75
CA TRP A 190 -14.86 2.37 19.67
C TRP A 190 -15.67 1.36 20.48
N LEU A 191 -15.39 0.07 20.31
CA LEU A 191 -15.99 -1.00 21.11
C LEU A 191 -15.00 -1.43 22.20
N TYR A 192 -15.37 -1.30 23.47
CA TYR A 192 -14.48 -1.71 24.56
C TYR A 192 -15.14 -2.63 25.58
N GLY A 193 -14.35 -3.51 26.17
CA GLY A 193 -14.85 -4.47 27.15
C GLY A 193 -13.78 -5.24 27.88
N ILE A 194 -14.18 -5.98 28.92
CA ILE A 194 -13.30 -6.84 29.72
C ILE A 194 -12.65 -7.95 28.88
N PRO A 195 -11.56 -8.59 29.37
CA PRO A 195 -10.97 -9.75 28.69
C PRO A 195 -12.02 -10.84 28.44
N GLY A 196 -12.05 -11.41 27.23
CA GLY A 196 -12.97 -12.50 26.92
C GLY A 196 -14.44 -12.09 26.76
N SER A 197 -14.78 -10.80 26.64
CA SER A 197 -16.15 -10.31 26.42
C SER A 197 -16.70 -10.48 25.00
N GLY A 198 -15.94 -11.07 24.07
CA GLY A 198 -16.39 -11.34 22.70
C GLY A 198 -16.08 -10.26 21.65
N LYS A 199 -15.18 -9.30 21.93
CA LYS A 199 -14.76 -8.22 21.02
C LYS A 199 -14.44 -8.70 19.59
N THR A 200 -13.53 -9.67 19.47
CA THR A 200 -13.12 -10.27 18.19
C THR A 200 -14.28 -10.92 17.42
N ILE A 201 -15.23 -11.54 18.13
CA ILE A 201 -16.43 -12.11 17.51
C ILE A 201 -17.32 -11.00 16.95
N LEU A 202 -17.48 -9.89 17.68
CA LEU A 202 -18.23 -8.72 17.21
C LEU A 202 -17.58 -8.07 15.99
N SER A 203 -16.24 -7.96 15.93
CA SER A 203 -15.51 -7.50 14.74
C SER A 203 -15.85 -8.34 13.50
N SER A 204 -15.95 -9.66 13.65
CA SER A 204 -16.40 -10.54 12.56
C SER A 204 -17.87 -10.35 12.19
N THR A 205 -18.76 -10.07 13.16
CA THR A 205 -20.17 -9.72 12.92
C THR A 205 -20.27 -8.44 12.09
N ILE A 206 -19.50 -7.42 12.44
CA ILE A 206 -19.44 -6.13 11.73
C ILE A 206 -18.95 -6.34 10.30
N LEU A 207 -17.83 -7.04 10.11
CA LEU A 207 -17.30 -7.34 8.77
C LEU A 207 -18.32 -8.11 7.92
N ARG A 208 -18.99 -9.11 8.49
CA ARG A 208 -20.04 -9.87 7.78
C ARG A 208 -21.20 -8.98 7.35
N ASP A 209 -21.66 -8.09 8.23
CA ASP A 209 -22.70 -7.12 7.92
C ASP A 209 -22.28 -6.16 6.79
N ILE A 210 -21.05 -5.62 6.85
CA ILE A 210 -20.51 -4.73 5.81
C ILE A 210 -20.38 -5.48 4.47
N PHE A 211 -19.77 -6.67 4.46
CA PHE A 211 -19.65 -7.49 3.25
C PHE A 211 -21.01 -7.85 2.66
N SER A 212 -22.01 -8.15 3.49
CA SER A 212 -23.37 -8.47 3.01
C SER A 212 -24.08 -7.27 2.39
N SER A 213 -23.83 -6.06 2.91
CA SER A 213 -24.50 -4.84 2.49
C SER A 213 -23.78 -4.09 1.34
N HIS A 214 -22.46 -4.24 1.24
CA HIS A 214 -21.61 -3.45 0.33
C HIS A 214 -20.59 -4.29 -0.47
N GLY A 215 -20.39 -5.57 -0.17
CA GLY A 215 -19.26 -6.37 -0.67
C GLY A 215 -19.22 -6.62 -2.18
N SER A 216 -20.34 -6.41 -2.89
CA SER A 216 -20.43 -6.55 -4.35
C SER A 216 -20.11 -5.27 -5.12
N LYS A 217 -19.97 -4.13 -4.43
CA LYS A 217 -19.80 -2.82 -5.08
C LYS A 217 -18.32 -2.54 -5.33
N PRO A 218 -17.89 -2.31 -6.60
CA PRO A 218 -16.49 -1.97 -6.90
C PRO A 218 -16.04 -0.65 -6.27
N SER A 219 -16.98 0.23 -5.91
CA SER A 219 -16.73 1.55 -5.32
C SER A 219 -16.55 1.53 -3.79
N THR A 220 -16.74 0.39 -3.13
CA THR A 220 -16.53 0.25 -1.68
C THR A 220 -15.35 -0.65 -1.37
N ILE A 221 -14.47 -0.21 -0.48
CA ILE A 221 -13.38 -1.01 0.07
C ILE A 221 -13.66 -1.36 1.53
N VAL A 222 -13.36 -2.60 1.90
CA VAL A 222 -13.34 -3.06 3.29
C VAL A 222 -11.94 -3.60 3.55
N VAL A 223 -11.25 -3.02 4.52
CA VAL A 223 -9.94 -3.48 4.98
C VAL A 223 -9.99 -3.70 6.48
N TYR A 224 -9.23 -4.66 6.96
CA TYR A 224 -9.27 -5.02 8.37
C TYR A 224 -7.95 -5.58 8.87
N PHE A 225 -7.72 -5.47 10.16
CA PHE A 225 -6.56 -6.04 10.82
C PHE A 225 -6.94 -6.56 12.20
N TYR A 226 -6.38 -7.70 12.59
CA TYR A 226 -6.54 -8.28 13.92
C TYR A 226 -5.17 -8.31 14.57
N PHE A 227 -5.00 -7.53 15.64
CA PHE A 227 -3.87 -7.76 16.52
C PHE A 227 -4.07 -9.12 17.21
N ASP A 228 -3.06 -10.00 17.16
CA ASP A 228 -3.12 -11.34 17.75
C ASP A 228 -1.86 -11.58 18.59
N PHE A 229 -2.05 -11.67 19.91
CA PHE A 229 -0.97 -11.93 20.86
C PHE A 229 -0.22 -13.26 20.65
N ASN A 230 -0.79 -14.21 19.88
CA ASN A 230 -0.12 -15.49 19.53
C ASN A 230 0.78 -15.37 18.30
N ASP A 231 0.76 -14.24 17.60
CA ASP A 231 1.46 -14.04 16.34
C ASP A 231 2.26 -12.74 16.41
N ALA A 232 3.59 -12.83 16.62
CA ALA A 232 4.44 -11.64 16.77
C ALA A 232 4.38 -10.75 15.52
N GLN A 233 4.16 -11.34 14.34
CA GLN A 233 3.99 -10.62 13.09
C GLN A 233 2.72 -9.74 13.07
N LYS A 234 1.78 -9.93 14.00
CA LYS A 234 0.53 -9.17 14.11
C LYS A 234 0.45 -8.27 15.35
N GLN A 235 1.56 -8.04 16.05
CA GLN A 235 1.56 -7.24 17.29
C GLN A 235 2.09 -5.82 17.09
N SER A 236 2.72 -5.51 15.95
CA SER A 236 3.33 -4.20 15.69
C SER A 236 2.41 -3.26 14.90
N THR A 237 2.62 -1.95 15.07
CA THR A 237 1.92 -0.92 14.29
C THR A 237 2.31 -0.98 12.82
N ASP A 238 3.57 -1.26 12.55
CA ASP A 238 4.13 -1.40 11.21
C ASP A 238 3.47 -2.54 10.42
N SER A 239 3.30 -3.71 11.05
CA SER A 239 2.60 -4.85 10.44
C SER A 239 1.15 -4.54 10.08
N MET A 240 0.44 -3.81 10.95
CA MET A 240 -0.91 -3.33 10.65
C MET A 240 -0.91 -2.45 9.40
N LEU A 241 -0.03 -1.45 9.34
CA LEU A 241 0.05 -0.52 8.21
C LEU A 241 0.38 -1.25 6.90
N LYS A 242 1.36 -2.16 6.92
CA LYS A 242 1.75 -3.01 5.77
C LYS A 242 0.58 -3.87 5.27
N SER A 243 -0.17 -4.49 6.20
CA SER A 243 -1.35 -5.30 5.86
C SER A 243 -2.46 -4.46 5.25
N LEU A 244 -2.74 -3.26 5.78
CA LEU A 244 -3.74 -2.35 5.24
C LEU A 244 -3.37 -1.88 3.83
N VAL A 245 -2.10 -1.50 3.61
CA VAL A 245 -1.59 -1.13 2.27
C VAL A 245 -1.77 -2.29 1.30
N TYR A 246 -1.36 -3.49 1.68
CA TYR A 246 -1.48 -4.66 0.81
C TYR A 246 -2.94 -4.93 0.39
N GLN A 247 -3.88 -4.91 1.35
CA GLN A 247 -5.32 -5.09 1.06
C GLN A 247 -5.88 -4.00 0.14
N LEU A 248 -5.44 -2.75 0.30
CA LEU A 248 -5.83 -1.65 -0.60
C LEU A 248 -5.29 -1.88 -2.01
N LEU A 249 -4.02 -2.26 -2.15
CA LEU A 249 -3.38 -2.49 -3.45
C LEU A 249 -4.03 -3.62 -4.25
N GLN A 250 -4.60 -4.63 -3.60
CA GLN A 250 -5.33 -5.71 -4.27
C GLN A 250 -6.57 -5.20 -5.03
N ARG A 251 -7.13 -4.05 -4.67
CA ARG A 251 -8.37 -3.51 -5.25
C ARG A 251 -8.17 -2.27 -6.11
N VAL A 252 -7.03 -1.60 -5.99
CA VAL A 252 -6.68 -0.46 -6.84
C VAL A 252 -6.12 -0.95 -8.18
N LYS A 253 -6.54 -0.31 -9.28
CA LYS A 253 -6.10 -0.65 -10.65
C LYS A 253 -4.61 -0.39 -10.89
N ASP A 254 -4.10 0.73 -10.37
CA ASP A 254 -2.70 1.17 -10.51
C ASP A 254 -2.01 1.26 -9.15
N ILE A 255 -0.78 0.74 -9.04
CA ILE A 255 0.06 0.94 -7.84
C ILE A 255 0.32 2.45 -7.71
N PRO A 256 0.11 3.07 -6.53
CA PRO A 256 0.48 4.46 -6.31
C PRO A 256 1.96 4.68 -6.65
N SER A 257 2.26 5.71 -7.44
CA SER A 257 3.59 5.98 -8.00
C SER A 257 4.71 6.11 -6.94
N ARG A 258 4.35 6.44 -5.69
CA ARG A 258 5.27 6.46 -4.55
C ARG A 258 5.72 5.07 -4.11
N LEU A 259 4.83 4.08 -4.12
CA LEU A 259 5.20 2.69 -3.83
C LEU A 259 6.09 2.14 -4.96
N ASP A 260 5.81 2.52 -6.22
CA ASP A 260 6.67 2.19 -7.37
C ASP A 260 8.05 2.86 -7.28
N SER A 261 8.17 4.05 -6.68
CA SER A 261 9.48 4.70 -6.45
C SER A 261 10.28 4.08 -5.30
N LEU A 262 9.60 3.45 -4.33
CA LEU A 262 10.21 2.74 -3.20
C LEU A 262 10.52 1.28 -3.53
N TYR A 263 9.92 0.74 -4.59
CA TYR A 263 10.15 -0.60 -5.12
C TYR A 263 10.78 -0.53 -6.53
N PRO A 264 12.12 -0.37 -6.65
CA PRO A 264 12.75 -0.42 -7.96
C PRO A 264 12.72 -1.88 -8.46
N PRO A 265 12.34 -2.15 -9.72
CA PRO A 265 12.35 -3.50 -10.32
C PRO A 265 13.72 -4.21 -10.28
N HIS A 266 14.80 -3.48 -9.95
CA HIS A 266 16.18 -3.95 -9.85
C HIS A 266 16.88 -3.55 -8.53
N GLY A 267 16.12 -3.06 -7.53
CA GLY A 267 16.62 -2.73 -6.18
C GLY A 267 16.66 -3.96 -5.29
N SER A 268 17.48 -3.93 -4.23
CA SER A 268 17.72 -5.08 -3.33
C SER A 268 16.49 -5.55 -2.52
N GLY A 269 15.36 -4.84 -2.57
CA GLY A 269 14.14 -5.17 -1.81
C GLY A 269 14.35 -5.15 -0.28
N ARG A 270 15.43 -4.52 0.21
CA ARG A 270 15.85 -4.56 1.62
C ARG A 270 15.30 -3.41 2.46
N GLN A 271 15.08 -2.26 1.84
CA GLN A 271 14.53 -1.11 2.55
C GLN A 271 13.03 -1.30 2.70
N GLN A 272 12.59 -1.51 3.96
CA GLN A 272 11.17 -1.50 4.30
C GLN A 272 10.63 -0.07 4.19
N PRO A 273 9.39 0.13 3.73
CA PRO A 273 8.80 1.47 3.67
C PRO A 273 8.63 2.03 5.08
N THR A 274 8.89 3.33 5.25
CA THR A 274 8.66 4.01 6.52
C THR A 274 7.16 4.06 6.85
N SER A 275 6.81 4.16 8.14
CA SER A 275 5.41 4.29 8.56
C SER A 275 4.70 5.50 7.93
N GLU A 276 5.44 6.60 7.69
CA GLU A 276 4.92 7.77 6.97
C GLU A 276 4.58 7.45 5.50
N ALA A 277 5.45 6.70 4.80
CA ALA A 277 5.19 6.27 3.43
C ALA A 277 3.97 5.34 3.34
N LEU A 278 3.84 4.41 4.30
CA LEU A 278 2.68 3.52 4.41
C LEU A 278 1.39 4.31 4.67
N LEU A 279 1.38 5.22 5.65
CA LEU A 279 0.24 6.08 5.98
C LEU A 279 -0.20 6.93 4.77
N ASN A 280 0.74 7.53 4.06
CA ASN A 280 0.44 8.29 2.84
C ASN A 280 -0.15 7.40 1.73
N THR A 281 0.40 6.18 1.56
CA THR A 281 -0.13 5.21 0.58
C THR A 281 -1.57 4.79 0.92
N ILE A 282 -1.86 4.56 2.20
CA ILE A 282 -3.22 4.27 2.69
C ILE A 282 -4.15 5.43 2.34
N ARG A 283 -3.76 6.67 2.67
CA ARG A 283 -4.54 7.89 2.39
C ARG A 283 -4.88 8.03 0.90
N GLU A 284 -3.86 7.95 0.03
CA GLU A 284 -4.01 8.08 -1.42
C GLU A 284 -4.89 6.96 -2.00
N SER A 285 -4.80 5.75 -1.45
CA SER A 285 -5.58 4.60 -1.91
C SER A 285 -7.05 4.70 -1.49
N ILE A 286 -7.34 5.12 -0.25
CA ILE A 286 -8.71 5.30 0.26
C ILE A 286 -9.48 6.33 -0.57
N GLN A 287 -8.83 7.41 -1.01
CA GLN A 287 -9.46 8.45 -1.83
C GLN A 287 -9.98 7.97 -3.20
N LYS A 288 -9.56 6.78 -3.65
CA LYS A 288 -10.02 6.18 -4.92
C LYS A 288 -11.36 5.45 -4.81
N PHE A 289 -11.91 5.30 -3.60
CA PHE A 289 -13.17 4.60 -3.33
C PHE A 289 -14.25 5.58 -2.88
N GLU A 290 -15.52 5.27 -3.17
CA GLU A 290 -16.67 6.06 -2.68
C GLU A 290 -16.87 5.89 -1.17
N GLN A 291 -16.56 4.70 -0.64
CA GLN A 291 -16.65 4.38 0.79
C GLN A 291 -15.53 3.42 1.19
N ALA A 292 -14.90 3.68 2.33
CA ALA A 292 -13.83 2.86 2.90
C ALA A 292 -14.14 2.50 4.36
N TYR A 293 -14.31 1.20 4.62
CA TYR A 293 -14.53 0.67 5.95
C TYR A 293 -13.25 0.02 6.47
N ILE A 294 -12.77 0.48 7.64
CA ILE A 294 -11.54 0.01 8.27
C ILE A 294 -11.88 -0.55 9.66
N VAL A 295 -11.61 -1.84 9.86
CA VAL A 295 -11.89 -2.53 11.14
C VAL A 295 -10.59 -3.00 11.77
N LEU A 296 -10.25 -2.48 12.95
CA LEU A 296 -9.06 -2.85 13.69
C LEU A 296 -9.45 -3.54 15.00
N ASP A 297 -9.19 -4.83 15.12
CA ASP A 297 -9.53 -5.61 16.31
C ASP A 297 -8.37 -5.66 17.31
N ALA A 298 -8.71 -5.56 18.60
CA ALA A 298 -7.82 -5.81 19.74
C ALA A 298 -6.60 -4.88 19.84
N LEU A 299 -6.81 -3.55 19.83
CA LEU A 299 -5.71 -2.58 19.99
C LEU A 299 -4.87 -2.81 21.26
N ASP A 300 -5.46 -3.42 22.30
CA ASP A 300 -4.74 -3.81 23.53
C ASP A 300 -3.72 -4.94 23.33
N GLU A 301 -3.75 -5.65 22.21
CA GLU A 301 -2.77 -6.68 21.86
C GLU A 301 -1.59 -6.14 21.02
N CYS A 302 -1.57 -4.83 20.73
CA CYS A 302 -0.43 -4.18 20.09
C CYS A 302 0.71 -3.95 21.10
N SER A 303 1.94 -4.29 20.71
CA SER A 303 3.16 -4.05 21.49
C SER A 303 3.66 -2.61 21.37
N GLN A 304 3.45 -1.97 20.22
CA GLN A 304 3.88 -0.61 19.87
C GLN A 304 2.74 0.41 20.01
N ARG A 305 2.16 0.51 21.21
CA ARG A 305 0.93 1.30 21.41
C ARG A 305 1.11 2.80 21.24
N VAL A 306 2.30 3.33 21.52
CA VAL A 306 2.59 4.76 21.35
C VAL A 306 2.54 5.10 19.85
N GLU A 307 3.25 4.33 19.05
CA GLU A 307 3.29 4.42 17.58
C GLU A 307 1.89 4.19 16.97
N LEU A 308 1.14 3.23 17.52
CA LEU A 308 -0.24 2.95 17.10
C LEU A 308 -1.13 4.19 17.30
N MET A 309 -1.06 4.82 18.47
CA MET A 309 -1.83 6.04 18.74
C MET A 309 -1.39 7.19 17.82
N HIS A 310 -0.10 7.33 17.51
CA HIS A 310 0.38 8.31 16.52
C HIS A 310 -0.14 8.03 15.10
N ALA A 311 -0.17 6.76 14.67
CA ALA A 311 -0.71 6.36 13.38
C ALA A 311 -2.22 6.66 13.30
N LEU A 312 -3.00 6.27 14.32
CA LEU A 312 -4.43 6.55 14.40
C LEU A 312 -4.71 8.06 14.45
N ALA A 313 -3.88 8.84 15.16
CA ALA A 313 -3.95 10.30 15.17
C ALA A 313 -3.78 10.86 13.74
N THR A 314 -2.76 10.39 13.04
CA THR A 314 -2.47 10.82 11.66
C THR A 314 -3.64 10.49 10.73
N ILE A 315 -4.17 9.27 10.82
CA ILE A 315 -5.33 8.82 10.05
C ILE A 315 -6.56 9.70 10.32
N SER A 316 -6.85 9.99 11.59
CA SER A 316 -7.99 10.83 11.98
C SER A 316 -7.88 12.26 11.44
N ASN A 317 -6.66 12.79 11.33
CA ASN A 317 -6.39 14.13 10.81
C ASN A 317 -6.59 14.25 9.30
N TRP A 318 -6.71 13.15 8.55
CA TRP A 318 -6.95 13.22 7.10
C TRP A 318 -8.31 13.81 6.75
N ARG A 319 -9.30 13.75 7.66
CA ARG A 319 -10.67 14.24 7.47
C ARG A 319 -11.31 13.79 6.15
N LEU A 320 -11.11 12.51 5.79
CA LEU A 320 -11.63 11.94 4.56
C LEU A 320 -13.13 11.62 4.71
N GLU A 321 -13.98 12.33 3.94
CA GLU A 321 -15.45 12.24 3.95
C GLU A 321 -16.06 10.90 3.49
N ASN A 322 -15.22 9.90 3.24
CA ASN A 322 -15.59 8.57 2.74
C ASN A 322 -15.01 7.44 3.63
N SER A 323 -14.66 7.74 4.88
CA SER A 323 -13.92 6.80 5.75
C SER A 323 -14.64 6.50 7.06
N HIS A 324 -14.76 5.20 7.36
CA HIS A 324 -15.45 4.67 8.53
C HIS A 324 -14.53 3.73 9.31
N PHE A 325 -14.27 4.05 10.57
CA PHE A 325 -13.37 3.29 11.43
C PHE A 325 -14.13 2.61 12.57
N VAL A 326 -13.89 1.32 12.76
CA VAL A 326 -14.23 0.60 13.99
C VAL A 326 -12.94 0.09 14.61
N VAL A 327 -12.77 0.35 15.90
CA VAL A 327 -11.69 -0.23 16.68
C VAL A 327 -12.23 -0.96 17.90
N THR A 328 -11.61 -2.08 18.27
CA THR A 328 -11.94 -2.79 19.51
C THR A 328 -10.75 -2.82 20.47
N SER A 329 -11.01 -2.71 21.78
CA SER A 329 -9.94 -2.84 22.78
C SER A 329 -10.44 -3.12 24.20
N ARG A 330 -9.54 -3.34 25.15
CA ARG A 330 -9.81 -3.07 26.58
C ARG A 330 -9.87 -1.57 26.86
N ARG A 331 -10.52 -1.18 27.97
CA ARG A 331 -10.52 0.21 28.45
C ARG A 331 -9.28 0.48 29.30
N GLU A 332 -8.12 0.48 28.65
CA GLU A 332 -6.84 0.82 29.26
C GLU A 332 -6.57 2.33 29.15
N ARG A 333 -5.88 2.89 30.14
CA ARG A 333 -5.77 4.35 30.30
C ARG A 333 -5.06 5.01 29.13
N ASP A 334 -4.00 4.38 28.62
CA ASP A 334 -3.23 4.81 27.46
C ASP A 334 -4.09 4.84 26.19
N ILE A 335 -4.86 3.78 25.92
CA ILE A 335 -5.76 3.70 24.76
C ILE A 335 -6.89 4.72 24.90
N GLU A 336 -7.52 4.80 26.08
CA GLU A 336 -8.60 5.76 26.34
C GLU A 336 -8.10 7.20 26.18
N SER A 337 -6.93 7.53 26.73
CA SER A 337 -6.35 8.87 26.61
C SER A 337 -5.95 9.19 25.18
N GLY A 338 -5.37 8.23 24.45
CA GLY A 338 -5.03 8.38 23.03
C GLY A 338 -6.27 8.65 22.18
N LEU A 339 -7.33 7.85 22.34
CA LEU A 339 -8.59 8.03 21.63
C LEU A 339 -9.34 9.31 22.04
N ALA A 340 -9.16 9.80 23.27
CA ALA A 340 -9.73 11.06 23.76
C ALA A 340 -9.22 12.27 22.97
N VAL A 341 -7.94 12.28 22.61
CA VAL A 341 -7.31 13.35 21.81
C VAL A 341 -8.00 13.53 20.46
N PHE A 342 -8.62 12.46 19.93
CA PHE A 342 -9.31 12.47 18.64
C PHE A 342 -10.75 12.97 18.72
N GLY A 343 -11.27 13.29 19.91
CA GLY A 343 -12.68 13.65 20.10
C GLY A 343 -13.65 12.47 19.89
N VAL A 344 -13.13 11.25 19.93
CA VAL A 344 -13.84 10.01 19.57
C VAL A 344 -14.66 9.41 20.72
N LEU A 345 -14.38 9.79 21.98
CA LEU A 345 -15.03 9.20 23.15
C LEU A 345 -16.57 9.32 23.16
N GLY A 346 -17.12 10.30 22.45
CA GLY A 346 -18.58 10.48 22.28
C GLY A 346 -19.27 9.36 21.51
N ASN A 347 -18.52 8.54 20.75
CA ASN A 347 -19.02 7.41 19.95
C ASN A 347 -18.36 6.09 20.40
N SER A 348 -18.50 5.74 21.68
CA SER A 348 -17.99 4.50 22.25
C SER A 348 -19.12 3.58 22.72
N VAL A 349 -18.88 2.26 22.70
CA VAL A 349 -19.82 1.22 23.15
C VAL A 349 -19.11 0.34 24.18
N CYS A 350 -19.64 0.32 25.40
CA CYS A 350 -19.17 -0.54 26.47
C CYS A 350 -19.85 -1.91 26.39
N LEU A 351 -19.06 -2.97 26.24
CA LEU A 351 -19.50 -4.36 26.32
C LEU A 351 -19.67 -4.77 27.79
N SER A 352 -20.63 -4.13 28.45
CA SER A 352 -21.04 -4.45 29.82
C SER A 352 -21.87 -5.74 29.87
N SER A 353 -21.91 -6.39 31.03
CA SER A 353 -22.67 -7.63 31.29
C SER A 353 -24.09 -7.56 30.70
N SER A 354 -24.85 -6.52 31.03
CA SER A 354 -26.24 -6.37 30.60
C SER A 354 -26.46 -6.37 29.08
N VAL A 355 -25.43 -6.04 28.30
CA VAL A 355 -25.51 -5.98 26.82
C VAL A 355 -25.16 -7.33 26.20
N VAL A 356 -24.18 -8.05 26.76
CA VAL A 356 -23.67 -9.31 26.20
C VAL A 356 -24.27 -10.56 26.85
N ASP A 357 -24.92 -10.45 28.00
CA ASP A 357 -25.47 -11.58 28.77
C ASP A 357 -26.48 -12.41 27.97
N GLU A 358 -27.26 -11.78 27.09
CA GLU A 358 -28.19 -12.52 26.22
C GLU A 358 -27.44 -13.30 25.13
N ASP A 359 -26.38 -12.73 24.54
CA ASP A 359 -25.51 -13.47 23.61
C ASP A 359 -24.80 -14.63 24.34
N ILE A 360 -24.38 -14.45 25.60
CA ILE A 360 -23.80 -15.53 26.44
C ILE A 360 -24.85 -16.61 26.70
N ARG A 361 -26.08 -16.23 27.03
CA ARG A 361 -27.20 -17.16 27.24
C ARG A 361 -27.48 -17.97 25.99
N HIS A 362 -27.55 -17.34 24.83
CA HIS A 362 -27.70 -18.01 23.53
C HIS A 362 -26.54 -18.98 23.28
N TYR A 363 -25.31 -18.56 23.53
CA TYR A 363 -24.13 -19.43 23.40
C TYR A 363 -24.19 -20.65 24.31
N VAL A 364 -24.49 -20.47 25.61
CA VAL A 364 -24.62 -21.57 26.59
C VAL A 364 -25.70 -22.54 26.14
N ARG A 365 -26.87 -22.01 25.79
CA ARG A 365 -28.03 -22.78 25.35
C ARG A 365 -27.72 -23.64 24.13
N GLN A 366 -27.09 -23.05 23.12
CA GLN A 366 -26.74 -23.76 21.90
C GLN A 366 -25.69 -24.83 22.18
N ARG A 367 -24.65 -24.51 22.96
CA ARG A 367 -23.59 -25.48 23.32
C ARG A 367 -24.12 -26.65 24.14
N LEU A 368 -25.13 -26.44 25.02
CA LEU A 368 -25.84 -27.51 25.71
C LEU A 368 -26.65 -28.43 24.76
N SER A 369 -27.00 -27.95 23.56
CA SER A 369 -27.75 -28.73 22.56
C SER A 369 -26.82 -29.46 21.58
N ASP A 370 -25.77 -28.77 21.12
CA ASP A 370 -24.89 -29.21 20.04
C ASP A 370 -23.76 -30.13 20.54
N ASP A 371 -23.20 -29.88 21.73
CA ASP A 371 -22.09 -30.67 22.27
C ASP A 371 -22.57 -32.02 22.83
N LEU A 372 -22.04 -33.12 22.29
CA LEU A 372 -22.42 -34.49 22.65
C LEU A 372 -22.25 -34.80 24.15
N GLY A 373 -21.23 -34.22 24.80
CA GLY A 373 -20.93 -34.45 26.21
C GLY A 373 -21.83 -33.64 27.16
N LEU A 374 -22.36 -32.51 26.69
CA LEU A 374 -23.28 -31.64 27.42
C LEU A 374 -24.75 -31.91 27.13
N LYS A 375 -25.07 -32.51 25.98
CA LYS A 375 -26.44 -32.84 25.54
C LYS A 375 -27.23 -33.69 26.54
N LYS A 376 -26.53 -34.47 27.37
CA LYS A 376 -27.14 -35.22 28.48
C LYS A 376 -27.82 -34.33 29.53
N TRP A 377 -27.46 -33.06 29.61
CA TRP A 377 -28.04 -32.08 30.53
C TRP A 377 -29.21 -31.30 29.94
N SER A 378 -29.34 -31.23 28.61
CA SER A 378 -30.39 -30.44 27.95
C SER A 378 -31.76 -31.11 27.89
N GLN A 379 -31.86 -32.39 28.27
CA GLN A 379 -33.13 -33.13 28.34
C GLN A 379 -34.02 -32.73 29.52
N ASP A 380 -33.45 -32.15 30.58
CA ASP A 380 -34.18 -31.69 31.77
C ASP A 380 -34.27 -30.15 31.75
N PRO A 381 -35.46 -29.58 31.47
CA PRO A 381 -35.61 -28.12 31.34
C PRO A 381 -35.19 -27.35 32.58
N ASN A 382 -35.49 -27.87 33.78
CA ASN A 382 -35.13 -27.22 35.04
C ASN A 382 -33.62 -27.22 35.25
N LEU A 383 -32.95 -28.32 34.88
CA LEU A 383 -31.50 -28.42 35.01
C LEU A 383 -30.79 -27.51 33.99
N ARG A 384 -31.33 -27.44 32.76
CA ARG A 384 -30.84 -26.54 31.72
C ARG A 384 -30.97 -25.09 32.15
N GLU A 385 -32.12 -24.68 32.68
CA GLU A 385 -32.33 -23.32 33.20
C GLU A 385 -31.38 -23.02 34.36
N GLN A 386 -31.15 -23.96 35.28
CA GLN A 386 -30.15 -23.81 36.35
C GLN A 386 -28.73 -23.58 35.81
N ILE A 387 -28.32 -24.29 34.76
CA ILE A 387 -27.01 -24.08 34.12
C ILE A 387 -26.96 -22.72 33.40
N GLU A 388 -27.99 -22.39 32.61
CA GLU A 388 -28.08 -21.12 31.89
C GLU A 388 -27.98 -19.94 32.87
N THR A 389 -28.78 -19.92 33.93
CA THR A 389 -28.78 -18.85 34.94
C THR A 389 -27.45 -18.76 35.67
N ALA A 390 -26.93 -19.87 36.21
CA ALA A 390 -25.69 -19.86 36.97
C ALA A 390 -24.48 -19.40 36.13
N LEU A 391 -24.43 -19.79 34.85
CA LEU A 391 -23.34 -19.39 33.97
C LEU A 391 -23.46 -17.96 33.45
N VAL A 392 -24.67 -17.48 33.17
CA VAL A 392 -24.86 -16.08 32.75
C VAL A 392 -24.53 -15.15 33.92
N GLU A 393 -25.12 -15.37 35.10
CA GLU A 393 -24.86 -14.55 36.29
C GLU A 393 -23.39 -14.61 36.74
N GLY A 394 -22.79 -15.81 36.70
CA GLY A 394 -21.39 -16.00 37.08
C GLY A 394 -20.39 -15.43 36.07
N SER A 395 -20.78 -15.28 34.80
CA SER A 395 -19.87 -14.78 33.75
C SER A 395 -19.56 -13.30 33.88
N GLN A 396 -20.47 -12.49 34.45
CA GLN A 396 -20.35 -11.03 34.50
C GLN A 396 -19.94 -10.40 33.15
N GLY A 397 -20.53 -10.89 32.05
CA GLY A 397 -20.22 -10.46 30.69
C GLY A 397 -18.99 -11.11 30.03
N MET A 398 -18.38 -12.12 30.65
CA MET A 398 -17.17 -12.79 30.15
C MET A 398 -17.49 -14.14 29.49
N PHE A 399 -17.60 -14.17 28.15
CA PHE A 399 -17.76 -15.43 27.39
C PHE A 399 -16.68 -16.46 27.72
N ARG A 400 -15.43 -16.03 27.84
CA ARG A 400 -14.31 -16.94 28.08
C ARG A 400 -14.46 -17.74 29.38
N TRP A 401 -15.01 -17.11 30.42
CA TRP A 401 -15.32 -17.79 31.67
C TRP A 401 -16.42 -18.83 31.45
N ALA A 402 -17.52 -18.47 30.78
CA ALA A 402 -18.62 -19.39 30.50
C ALA A 402 -18.18 -20.60 29.67
N VAL A 403 -17.31 -20.40 28.68
CA VAL A 403 -16.70 -21.48 27.88
C VAL A 403 -15.95 -22.47 28.79
N CYS A 404 -15.07 -21.97 29.66
CA CYS A 404 -14.27 -22.83 30.56
C CYS A 404 -15.14 -23.60 31.56
N GLN A 405 -16.22 -22.96 32.07
CA GLN A 405 -17.14 -23.63 32.98
C GLN A 405 -17.92 -24.72 32.26
N LEU A 406 -18.42 -24.48 31.04
CA LEU A 406 -19.10 -25.51 30.25
C LEU A 406 -18.20 -26.73 29.99
N ASP A 407 -16.92 -26.51 29.67
CA ASP A 407 -15.97 -27.61 29.48
C ASP A 407 -15.74 -28.40 30.78
N THR A 408 -15.82 -27.75 31.94
CA THR A 408 -15.79 -28.41 33.25
C THR A 408 -17.07 -29.21 33.52
N LEU A 409 -18.25 -28.63 33.24
CA LEU A 409 -19.55 -29.30 33.41
C LEU A 409 -19.71 -30.49 32.45
N ARG A 410 -19.09 -30.44 31.27
CA ARG A 410 -19.04 -31.55 30.29
C ARG A 410 -18.44 -32.81 30.90
N LYS A 411 -17.38 -32.66 31.72
CA LYS A 411 -16.68 -33.77 32.40
C LYS A 411 -17.48 -34.38 33.57
N CYS A 412 -18.56 -33.74 34.03
CA CYS A 412 -19.41 -34.30 35.07
C CYS A 412 -20.09 -35.59 34.62
N ARG A 413 -20.09 -36.61 35.49
CA ARG A 413 -20.65 -37.95 35.20
C ARG A 413 -22.09 -38.13 35.67
N ASN A 414 -22.51 -37.39 36.70
CA ASN A 414 -23.83 -37.50 37.30
C ASN A 414 -24.35 -36.14 37.80
N ARG A 415 -25.66 -36.04 38.08
CA ARG A 415 -26.34 -34.81 38.50
C ARG A 415 -25.79 -34.23 39.82
N ALA A 416 -25.35 -35.08 40.75
CA ALA A 416 -24.77 -34.63 42.02
C ALA A 416 -23.42 -33.92 41.80
N GLY A 417 -22.55 -34.49 40.96
CA GLY A 417 -21.28 -33.87 40.57
C GLY A 417 -21.48 -32.56 39.79
N LEU A 418 -22.49 -32.51 38.92
CA LEU A 418 -22.89 -31.29 38.21
C LEU A 418 -23.31 -30.19 39.19
N ARG A 419 -24.24 -30.47 40.12
CA ARG A 419 -24.70 -29.49 41.11
C ARG A 419 -23.57 -29.02 42.03
N ARG A 420 -22.66 -29.92 42.42
CA ARG A 420 -21.47 -29.55 43.20
C ARG A 420 -20.53 -28.63 42.42
N SER A 421 -20.36 -28.88 41.12
CA SER A 421 -19.57 -28.02 40.24
C SER A 421 -20.20 -26.63 40.05
N LEU A 422 -21.53 -26.57 39.87
CA LEU A 422 -22.28 -25.31 39.80
C LEU A 422 -22.21 -24.52 41.13
N ALA A 423 -22.26 -25.21 42.28
CA ALA A 423 -22.17 -24.55 43.58
C ALA A 423 -20.77 -24.01 43.92
N THR A 424 -19.74 -24.50 43.22
CA THR A 424 -18.34 -24.15 43.50
C THR A 424 -17.72 -23.37 42.36
N LEU A 425 -18.50 -22.73 41.46
CA LEU A 425 -17.95 -22.02 40.30
C LEU A 425 -16.92 -20.94 40.72
N PRO A 426 -15.81 -20.79 39.98
CA PRO A 426 -14.80 -19.79 40.29
C PRO A 426 -15.33 -18.37 40.04
N GLN A 427 -14.95 -17.40 40.87
CA GLN A 427 -15.47 -16.03 40.75
C GLN A 427 -14.75 -15.21 39.67
N THR A 428 -13.52 -15.59 39.33
CA THR A 428 -12.71 -14.87 38.34
C THR A 428 -12.11 -15.81 37.30
N LEU A 429 -11.59 -15.23 36.22
CA LEU A 429 -10.92 -15.98 35.17
C LEU A 429 -9.60 -16.59 35.63
N GLU A 430 -8.86 -15.90 36.50
CA GLU A 430 -7.61 -16.40 37.10
C GLU A 430 -7.88 -17.62 37.99
N GLN A 431 -8.89 -17.57 38.86
CA GLN A 431 -9.29 -18.74 39.66
C GLN A 431 -9.74 -19.93 38.78
N THR A 432 -10.25 -19.64 37.58
CA THR A 432 -10.55 -20.69 36.60
C THR A 432 -9.27 -21.34 36.09
N TYR A 433 -8.24 -20.56 35.77
CA TYR A 433 -6.94 -21.06 35.34
C TYR A 433 -6.20 -21.81 36.43
N ASP A 434 -6.17 -21.29 37.67
CA ASP A 434 -5.58 -21.99 38.83
C ASP A 434 -6.16 -23.39 38.99
N ARG A 435 -7.49 -23.51 38.86
CA ARG A 435 -8.19 -24.80 38.94
C ARG A 435 -7.89 -25.73 37.78
N ILE A 436 -7.59 -25.22 36.59
CA ILE A 436 -7.20 -26.04 35.44
C ILE A 436 -5.76 -26.53 35.67
N LEU A 437 -4.85 -25.65 36.06
CA LEU A 437 -3.46 -25.99 36.36
C LEU A 437 -3.34 -27.00 37.52
N HIS A 438 -4.13 -26.85 38.59
CA HIS A 438 -4.19 -27.82 39.70
C HIS A 438 -4.66 -29.22 39.29
N LYS A 439 -5.44 -29.33 38.21
CA LYS A 439 -5.95 -30.63 37.73
C LYS A 439 -4.96 -31.36 36.84
N ILE A 440 -3.90 -30.70 36.38
CA ILE A 440 -2.84 -31.35 35.60
C ILE A 440 -2.13 -32.34 36.52
N THR A 441 -1.99 -33.58 36.07
CA THR A 441 -1.36 -34.64 36.87
C THR A 441 0.13 -34.34 37.05
N GLN A 442 0.76 -34.99 38.03
CA GLN A 442 2.20 -34.82 38.25
C GLN A 442 3.02 -35.29 37.03
N GLU A 443 2.57 -36.35 36.35
CA GLU A 443 3.20 -36.88 35.13
C GLU A 443 3.07 -35.89 33.97
N ASP A 444 1.87 -35.37 33.73
CA ASP A 444 1.58 -34.42 32.65
C ASP A 444 2.21 -33.04 32.88
N SER A 445 2.56 -32.71 34.13
CA SER A 445 3.04 -31.37 34.48
C SER A 445 4.29 -30.94 33.71
N ILE A 446 5.19 -31.88 33.40
CA ILE A 446 6.42 -31.60 32.65
C ILE A 446 6.10 -31.23 31.20
N TYR A 447 5.21 -31.99 30.55
CA TYR A 447 4.73 -31.72 29.21
C TYR A 447 3.99 -30.38 29.16
N ALA A 448 3.09 -30.15 30.12
CA ALA A 448 2.31 -28.91 30.21
C ALA A 448 3.21 -27.67 30.33
N ILE A 449 4.25 -27.70 31.18
CA ILE A 449 5.19 -26.56 31.31
C ILE A 449 5.89 -26.28 29.97
N ARG A 450 6.32 -27.32 29.24
CA ARG A 450 6.99 -27.15 27.94
C ARG A 450 6.03 -26.62 26.88
N VAL A 451 4.83 -27.19 26.75
CA VAL A 451 3.78 -26.71 25.84
C VAL A 451 3.49 -25.23 26.12
N LEU A 452 3.17 -24.90 27.37
CA LEU A 452 2.80 -23.53 27.73
C LEU A 452 3.94 -22.55 27.51
N ARG A 453 5.20 -22.93 27.77
CA ARG A 453 6.37 -22.08 27.48
C ARG A 453 6.48 -21.76 25.98
N TRP A 454 6.50 -22.79 25.13
CA TRP A 454 6.61 -22.61 23.69
C TRP A 454 5.44 -21.78 23.14
N LEU A 455 4.21 -22.06 23.54
CA LEU A 455 3.04 -21.29 23.09
C LEU A 455 3.00 -19.84 23.62
N THR A 456 3.70 -19.54 24.70
CA THR A 456 3.72 -18.19 25.28
C THR A 456 4.71 -17.26 24.58
N PHE A 457 5.85 -17.80 24.12
CA PHE A 457 7.00 -17.01 23.67
C PHE A 457 7.50 -17.36 22.27
N ALA A 458 6.88 -18.28 21.54
CA ALA A 458 7.27 -18.54 20.16
C ALA A 458 7.01 -17.30 19.26
N GLU A 459 8.00 -16.95 18.41
CA GLU A 459 7.94 -15.83 17.45
C GLU A 459 6.82 -15.96 16.40
N ARG A 460 6.38 -17.18 16.11
CA ARG A 460 5.21 -17.45 15.26
C ARG A 460 4.40 -18.61 15.83
N PRO A 461 3.11 -18.72 15.48
CA PRO A 461 2.32 -19.90 15.83
C PRO A 461 3.00 -21.19 15.36
N LEU A 462 3.09 -22.16 16.28
CA LEU A 462 3.68 -23.47 16.02
C LEU A 462 2.61 -24.42 15.47
N SER A 463 3.01 -25.26 14.52
CA SER A 463 2.19 -26.37 14.07
C SER A 463 1.97 -27.40 15.17
N LEU A 464 0.90 -28.17 15.05
CA LEU A 464 0.60 -29.29 15.94
C LEU A 464 1.77 -30.30 16.04
N HIS A 465 2.49 -30.52 14.94
CA HIS A 465 3.64 -31.43 14.94
C HIS A 465 4.93 -30.77 15.46
N GLU A 466 5.12 -29.47 15.21
CA GLU A 466 6.25 -28.71 15.76
C GLU A 466 6.19 -28.70 17.28
N ILE A 467 5.02 -28.43 17.87
CA ILE A 467 4.88 -28.41 19.33
C ILE A 467 5.05 -29.80 19.94
N ALA A 468 4.59 -30.87 19.27
CA ALA A 468 4.79 -32.24 19.73
C ALA A 468 6.28 -32.61 19.79
N GLU A 469 7.08 -32.13 18.84
CA GLU A 469 8.53 -32.30 18.82
C GLU A 469 9.23 -31.39 19.85
N ALA A 470 8.80 -30.14 19.95
CA ALA A 470 9.35 -29.15 20.87
C ALA A 470 9.24 -29.55 22.35
N VAL A 471 8.18 -30.30 22.69
CA VAL A 471 7.98 -30.83 24.04
C VAL A 471 8.94 -31.98 24.38
N ALA A 472 9.47 -32.68 23.38
CA ALA A 472 10.48 -33.73 23.56
C ALA A 472 11.91 -33.16 23.77
N LEU A 473 12.08 -31.84 23.76
CA LEU A 473 13.37 -31.19 24.01
C LEU A 473 13.64 -31.06 25.52
N VAL A 474 14.75 -31.65 25.95
CA VAL A 474 15.23 -31.59 27.34
C VAL A 474 16.63 -30.99 27.37
N VAL A 475 16.67 -29.66 27.56
CA VAL A 475 17.93 -28.91 27.69
C VAL A 475 18.79 -29.48 28.81
N GLY A 476 20.08 -29.68 28.52
CA GLY A 476 21.06 -30.23 29.47
C GLY A 476 21.10 -31.76 29.57
N ARG A 477 20.29 -32.49 28.79
CA ARG A 477 20.39 -33.95 28.60
C ARG A 477 21.15 -34.28 27.32
N THR A 478 21.75 -35.46 27.23
CA THR A 478 22.29 -36.01 25.97
C THR A 478 21.67 -37.38 25.68
N PRO A 479 20.93 -37.57 24.56
CA PRO A 479 20.56 -36.56 23.58
C PRO A 479 19.56 -35.53 24.14
N VAL A 480 19.57 -34.32 23.57
CA VAL A 480 18.67 -33.22 23.97
C VAL A 480 17.27 -33.46 23.41
N PHE A 481 17.22 -33.96 22.19
CA PHE A 481 16.01 -34.41 21.54
C PHE A 481 15.97 -35.93 21.51
N ASP A 482 14.94 -36.52 22.10
CA ASP A 482 14.66 -37.95 22.00
C ASP A 482 13.38 -38.18 21.20
N LYS A 483 13.50 -38.90 20.09
CA LYS A 483 12.35 -39.17 19.21
C LYS A 483 11.30 -40.05 19.91
N GLU A 484 11.72 -40.88 20.85
CA GLU A 484 10.81 -41.74 21.62
C GLU A 484 10.00 -40.94 22.67
N GLU A 485 10.37 -39.68 22.94
CA GLU A 485 9.64 -38.77 23.83
C GLU A 485 8.72 -37.81 23.08
N VAL A 486 8.67 -37.87 21.75
CA VAL A 486 7.70 -37.13 20.93
C VAL A 486 6.31 -37.71 21.16
N LEU A 487 5.32 -36.84 21.36
CA LEU A 487 3.93 -37.27 21.54
C LEU A 487 3.46 -38.09 20.33
N GLN A 488 3.04 -39.33 20.59
CA GLN A 488 2.62 -40.27 19.57
C GLN A 488 1.33 -39.80 18.88
N ASP A 489 0.39 -39.24 19.65
CA ASP A 489 -0.74 -38.46 19.16
C ASP A 489 -0.57 -36.99 19.60
N PRO A 490 -0.19 -36.09 18.69
CA PRO A 490 -0.06 -34.65 18.99
C PRO A 490 -1.31 -34.00 19.57
N MET A 491 -2.51 -34.57 19.35
CA MET A 491 -3.76 -34.04 19.90
C MET A 491 -3.87 -34.21 21.42
N GLU A 492 -3.06 -35.08 22.04
CA GLU A 492 -2.98 -35.26 23.51
C GLU A 492 -2.59 -33.96 24.23
N ILE A 493 -2.01 -32.97 23.53
CA ILE A 493 -1.77 -31.63 24.07
C ILE A 493 -3.06 -30.98 24.60
N LEU A 494 -4.21 -31.25 23.96
CA LEU A 494 -5.51 -30.79 24.44
C LEU A 494 -5.97 -31.51 25.71
N ASP A 495 -5.53 -32.75 25.94
CA ASP A 495 -5.82 -33.49 27.16
C ASP A 495 -4.91 -33.04 28.31
N ILE A 496 -3.63 -32.81 28.04
CA ILE A 496 -2.60 -32.34 28.98
C ILE A 496 -2.92 -30.92 29.47
N CYS A 497 -3.15 -29.98 28.55
CA CYS A 497 -3.33 -28.55 28.87
C CYS A 497 -4.81 -28.13 28.94
N SER A 498 -5.75 -29.04 28.65
CA SER A 498 -7.19 -28.82 28.68
C SER A 498 -7.61 -27.52 27.97
N SER A 499 -8.39 -26.66 28.61
CA SER A 499 -8.95 -25.45 28.00
C SER A 499 -7.96 -24.28 27.93
N LEU A 500 -6.70 -24.44 28.37
CA LEU A 500 -5.67 -23.39 28.28
C LEU A 500 -5.15 -23.21 26.85
N VAL A 501 -5.26 -24.25 26.03
CA VAL A 501 -4.76 -24.30 24.65
C VAL A 501 -5.89 -24.66 23.68
N THR A 502 -5.71 -24.34 22.39
CA THR A 502 -6.63 -24.75 21.33
C THR A 502 -5.85 -25.02 20.05
N VAL A 503 -6.31 -26.00 19.28
CA VAL A 503 -5.83 -26.24 17.90
C VAL A 503 -6.69 -25.41 16.94
N ARG A 504 -6.08 -24.82 15.90
CA ARG A 504 -6.74 -24.08 14.83
C ARG A 504 -6.40 -24.74 13.49
N ASP A 505 -7.40 -24.97 12.65
CA ASP A 505 -7.21 -25.39 11.25
C ASP A 505 -6.95 -24.17 10.37
N MET A 506 -5.87 -24.18 9.59
CA MET A 506 -5.57 -23.18 8.56
C MET A 506 -6.03 -23.74 7.21
N ARG A 507 -6.94 -23.07 6.51
CA ARG A 507 -7.33 -23.45 5.14
C ARG A 507 -6.39 -22.82 4.13
N ASP A 508 -6.08 -23.60 3.08
CA ASP A 508 -5.24 -23.32 1.92
C ASP A 508 -3.73 -23.31 2.20
N GLY A 509 -3.17 -24.51 2.42
CA GLY A 509 -1.74 -24.77 2.35
C GLY A 509 -1.19 -24.76 0.91
N GLU A 510 -1.46 -23.70 0.15
CA GLU A 510 -0.75 -23.46 -1.12
C GLU A 510 0.65 -22.86 -0.89
N ASP A 511 0.94 -22.33 0.32
CA ASP A 511 2.18 -21.59 0.62
C ASP A 511 3.06 -22.21 1.74
N GLY A 512 2.95 -23.52 2.00
CA GLY A 512 3.87 -24.21 2.92
C GLY A 512 3.65 -23.96 4.42
N TRP A 513 2.57 -23.28 4.81
CA TRP A 513 2.18 -23.14 6.22
C TRP A 513 1.53 -24.41 6.79
N PRO A 514 1.62 -24.65 8.11
CA PRO A 514 1.09 -25.86 8.71
C PRO A 514 -0.45 -25.89 8.68
N ALA A 515 -1.03 -27.02 8.26
CA ALA A 515 -2.48 -27.20 8.17
C ALA A 515 -3.20 -27.05 9.53
N GLN A 516 -2.50 -27.32 10.64
CA GLN A 516 -3.00 -27.17 12.00
C GLN A 516 -1.96 -26.53 12.91
N ILE A 517 -2.34 -25.46 13.59
CA ILE A 517 -1.49 -24.74 14.56
C ILE A 517 -2.07 -24.84 15.97
N VAL A 518 -1.19 -24.79 16.97
CA VAL A 518 -1.55 -24.79 18.39
C VAL A 518 -1.25 -23.42 18.96
N VAL A 519 -2.18 -22.90 19.74
CA VAL A 519 -2.05 -21.58 20.37
C VAL A 519 -2.59 -21.61 21.79
N LEU A 520 -2.28 -20.57 22.57
CA LEU A 520 -3.02 -20.30 23.78
C LEU A 520 -4.47 -19.97 23.42
N ALA A 521 -5.40 -20.51 24.20
CA ALA A 521 -6.81 -20.39 23.87
C ALA A 521 -7.37 -18.98 24.09
N HIS A 522 -6.67 -18.12 24.83
CA HIS A 522 -6.99 -16.69 25.00
C HIS A 522 -5.81 -15.91 25.61
N PHE A 523 -5.71 -14.60 25.33
CA PHE A 523 -4.60 -13.75 25.79
C PHE A 523 -4.42 -13.74 27.30
N SER A 524 -5.53 -13.76 28.03
CA SER A 524 -5.53 -13.83 29.50
C SER A 524 -4.86 -15.08 30.08
N VAL A 525 -4.67 -16.15 29.30
CA VAL A 525 -3.85 -17.29 29.73
C VAL A 525 -2.38 -16.87 29.83
N LYS A 526 -1.85 -16.17 28.82
CA LYS A 526 -0.48 -15.61 28.82
C LYS A 526 -0.30 -14.64 29.99
N GLU A 527 -1.26 -13.73 30.20
CA GLU A 527 -1.22 -12.79 31.34
C GLU A 527 -1.15 -13.51 32.69
N HIS A 528 -1.93 -14.57 32.87
CA HIS A 528 -1.94 -15.34 34.10
C HIS A 528 -0.62 -16.08 34.34
N LEU A 529 -0.06 -16.72 33.30
CA LEU A 529 1.24 -17.40 33.36
C LEU A 529 2.39 -16.43 33.71
N LEU A 530 2.29 -15.17 33.28
CA LEU A 530 3.26 -14.11 33.57
C LEU A 530 3.01 -13.39 34.91
N SER A 531 1.91 -13.70 35.62
CA SER A 531 1.48 -12.92 36.77
C SER A 531 2.31 -13.20 38.04
N HIS A 532 2.63 -12.14 38.79
CA HIS A 532 3.26 -12.27 40.12
C HIS A 532 2.40 -13.04 41.13
N LYS A 533 1.07 -13.08 40.92
CA LYS A 533 0.15 -13.85 41.78
C LYS A 533 0.39 -15.35 41.64
N LEU A 534 0.63 -15.84 40.42
CA LEU A 534 0.96 -17.24 40.17
C LEU A 534 2.36 -17.58 40.71
N GLN A 535 3.30 -16.64 40.68
CA GLN A 535 4.62 -16.80 41.28
C GLN A 535 4.57 -16.99 42.80
N ALA A 536 3.62 -16.32 43.47
CA ALA A 536 3.44 -16.36 44.92
C ALA A 536 2.54 -17.52 45.40
N SER A 537 2.00 -18.35 44.49
CA SER A 537 1.13 -19.48 44.83
C SER A 537 1.87 -20.81 44.81
N ASP A 538 1.19 -21.89 45.22
CA ASP A 538 1.68 -23.26 45.13
C ASP A 538 1.76 -23.78 43.67
N LEU A 539 1.27 -23.01 42.71
CA LEU A 539 1.37 -23.25 41.27
C LEU A 539 2.57 -22.57 40.59
N ASN A 540 3.50 -21.99 41.36
CA ASN A 540 4.69 -21.27 40.85
C ASN A 540 5.51 -22.07 39.80
N ARG A 541 5.43 -23.40 39.78
CA ARG A 541 6.07 -24.23 38.72
C ARG A 541 5.63 -23.89 37.29
N TYR A 542 4.43 -23.33 37.12
CA TYR A 542 3.87 -22.91 35.83
C TYR A 542 4.12 -21.42 35.54
N ALA A 543 4.67 -20.66 36.51
CA ALA A 543 4.96 -19.26 36.32
C ALA A 543 6.09 -19.06 35.31
N MET A 544 5.86 -18.16 34.37
CA MET A 544 6.77 -17.88 33.25
C MET A 544 7.45 -16.53 33.46
N HIS A 545 8.75 -16.48 33.19
CA HIS A 545 9.54 -15.26 33.27
C HIS A 545 10.10 -14.98 31.87
N HIS A 546 9.86 -13.78 31.35
CA HIS A 546 10.18 -13.39 29.98
C HIS A 546 11.60 -13.79 29.56
N GLN A 547 12.61 -13.20 30.22
CA GLN A 547 14.03 -13.40 29.91
C GLN A 547 14.46 -14.87 30.06
N ALA A 548 14.03 -15.54 31.13
CA ALA A 548 14.42 -16.93 31.39
C ALA A 548 13.81 -17.91 30.38
N CYS A 549 12.57 -17.67 29.95
CA CYS A 549 11.90 -18.49 28.95
C CYS A 549 12.54 -18.31 27.57
N HIS A 550 12.79 -17.07 27.14
CA HIS A 550 13.50 -16.78 25.89
C HIS A 550 14.92 -17.37 25.88
N SER A 551 15.67 -17.25 26.98
CA SER A 551 16.98 -17.93 27.13
C SER A 551 16.87 -19.44 26.94
N MET A 552 15.85 -20.06 27.55
CA MET A 552 15.59 -21.50 27.41
C MET A 552 15.23 -21.89 25.98
N LEU A 553 14.42 -21.09 25.28
CA LEU A 553 14.02 -21.37 23.91
C LEU A 553 15.20 -21.22 22.94
N ALA A 554 16.00 -20.17 23.08
CA ALA A 554 17.24 -19.99 22.32
C ALA A 554 18.17 -21.20 22.48
N ARG A 555 18.42 -21.61 23.73
CA ARG A 555 19.24 -22.78 24.05
C ARG A 555 18.66 -24.08 23.49
N SER A 556 17.34 -24.27 23.60
CA SER A 556 16.64 -25.44 23.06
C SER A 556 16.82 -25.53 21.54
N CYS A 557 16.67 -24.40 20.83
CA CYS A 557 16.86 -24.34 19.38
C CYS A 557 18.31 -24.66 18.99
N LEU A 558 19.30 -24.05 19.65
CA LEU A 558 20.72 -24.28 19.37
C LEU A 558 21.14 -25.73 19.62
N GLU A 559 20.75 -26.29 20.76
CA GLU A 559 21.06 -27.68 21.11
C GLU A 559 20.37 -28.68 20.17
N TYR A 560 19.12 -28.40 19.76
CA TYR A 560 18.39 -29.18 18.76
C TYR A 560 19.08 -29.15 17.38
N LEU A 561 19.44 -27.95 16.89
CA LEU A 561 20.18 -27.80 15.62
C LEU A 561 21.51 -28.55 15.67
N LEU A 562 22.29 -28.40 16.73
CA LEU A 562 23.57 -29.11 16.91
C LEU A 562 23.44 -30.63 16.95
N GLN A 563 22.28 -31.16 17.33
CA GLN A 563 22.00 -32.59 17.31
C GLN A 563 21.56 -33.05 15.92
N VAL A 564 20.60 -32.36 15.30
CA VAL A 564 19.99 -32.75 14.02
C VAL A 564 20.96 -32.56 12.85
N LEU A 565 21.71 -31.45 12.83
CA LEU A 565 22.60 -31.10 11.71
C LEU A 565 23.88 -31.96 11.65
N ARG A 566 24.10 -32.88 12.61
CA ARG A 566 25.17 -33.89 12.53
C ARG A 566 24.95 -34.86 11.37
N PHE A 567 23.69 -35.12 11.02
CA PHE A 567 23.30 -36.02 9.95
C PHE A 567 23.08 -35.27 8.63
N ASP A 568 23.08 -35.98 7.50
CA ASP A 568 22.87 -35.35 6.20
C ASP A 568 21.39 -35.01 5.96
N LEU A 569 21.17 -33.79 5.46
CA LEU A 569 19.84 -33.24 5.19
C LEU A 569 19.30 -33.77 3.85
N ASP A 570 18.90 -35.04 3.79
CA ASP A 570 18.10 -35.52 2.65
C ASP A 570 16.63 -35.05 2.75
N SER A 571 15.86 -35.18 1.67
CA SER A 571 14.44 -34.78 1.66
C SER A 571 13.61 -35.49 2.73
N ARG A 572 13.97 -36.73 3.09
CA ARG A 572 13.30 -37.52 4.12
C ARG A 572 13.63 -37.04 5.54
N HIS A 573 14.82 -36.49 5.77
CA HIS A 573 15.19 -35.88 7.06
C HIS A 573 14.39 -34.60 7.28
N ARG A 574 14.27 -33.74 6.27
CA ARG A 574 13.45 -32.52 6.36
C ARG A 574 11.97 -32.83 6.65
N GLU A 575 11.43 -33.90 6.07
CA GLU A 575 10.08 -34.36 6.37
C GLU A 575 9.93 -34.93 7.80
N ARG A 576 11.02 -35.41 8.42
CA ARG A 576 11.00 -36.04 9.75
C ARG A 576 11.28 -35.09 10.90
N THR A 577 11.89 -33.94 10.65
CA THR A 577 12.23 -32.92 11.65
C THR A 577 11.34 -31.70 11.46
N LYS A 578 10.22 -31.67 12.18
CA LYS A 578 9.16 -30.67 12.01
C LYS A 578 9.56 -29.32 12.59
N LEU A 579 10.30 -29.32 13.70
CA LEU A 579 10.76 -28.10 14.38
C LEU A 579 12.00 -27.45 13.74
N LEU A 580 12.65 -28.12 12.78
CA LEU A 580 13.92 -27.67 12.19
C LEU A 580 13.87 -26.28 11.57
N SER A 581 12.81 -25.96 10.81
CA SER A 581 12.65 -24.65 10.18
C SER A 581 12.57 -23.55 11.23
N TYR A 582 11.67 -23.75 12.22
CA TYR A 582 11.49 -22.82 13.33
C TYR A 582 12.81 -22.56 14.06
N CYS A 583 13.51 -23.63 14.49
CA CYS A 583 14.77 -23.47 15.20
C CYS A 583 15.85 -22.81 14.35
N SER A 584 15.88 -23.04 13.04
CA SER A 584 16.88 -22.44 12.15
C SER A 584 16.67 -20.94 11.93
N GLU A 585 15.42 -20.49 11.99
CA GLU A 585 14.99 -19.11 11.75
C GLU A 585 15.04 -18.26 13.03
N HIS A 586 14.60 -18.79 14.18
CA HIS A 586 14.23 -17.97 15.35
C HIS A 586 15.11 -18.14 16.59
N TRP A 587 16.20 -18.92 16.53
CA TRP A 587 17.07 -19.07 17.70
C TRP A 587 17.74 -17.75 18.12
N THR A 588 18.00 -16.86 17.16
CA THR A 588 18.59 -15.53 17.37
C THR A 588 17.59 -14.58 18.01
N ASP A 589 16.35 -14.56 17.51
CA ASP A 589 15.27 -13.71 18.00
C ASP A 589 15.02 -13.96 19.49
N HIS A 590 14.91 -15.25 19.86
CA HIS A 590 14.78 -15.64 21.26
C HIS A 590 15.98 -15.27 22.12
N ALA A 591 17.17 -15.23 21.53
CA ALA A 591 18.37 -14.91 22.29
C ALA A 591 18.55 -13.40 22.48
N GLU A 592 18.03 -12.59 21.55
CA GLU A 592 17.92 -11.14 21.68
C GLU A 592 16.91 -10.77 22.80
N GLU A 593 15.70 -11.37 22.78
CA GLU A 593 14.65 -11.14 23.78
C GLU A 593 15.00 -11.61 25.20
N ALA A 594 16.01 -12.46 25.33
CA ALA A 594 16.57 -12.82 26.63
C ALA A 594 17.28 -11.65 27.34
N GLY A 595 17.71 -10.62 26.59
CA GLY A 595 18.42 -9.44 27.12
C GLY A 595 19.90 -9.68 27.41
N GLY A 596 20.48 -10.75 26.84
CA GLY A 596 21.87 -11.17 27.05
C GLY A 596 21.99 -12.68 27.05
N TRP A 597 23.17 -13.20 26.69
CA TRP A 597 23.36 -14.65 26.58
C TRP A 597 23.97 -15.21 27.85
N ASP A 598 23.34 -16.22 28.45
CA ASP A 598 24.03 -16.98 29.47
C ASP A 598 25.26 -17.69 28.87
N PRO A 599 26.35 -17.89 29.64
CA PRO A 599 27.60 -18.41 29.12
C PRO A 599 27.47 -19.76 28.39
N GLU A 600 26.52 -20.61 28.79
CA GLU A 600 26.33 -21.92 28.16
C GLU A 600 25.60 -21.82 26.83
N THR A 601 24.61 -20.94 26.72
CA THR A 601 23.95 -20.64 25.44
C THR A 601 24.97 -20.04 24.46
N ALA A 602 25.82 -19.11 24.91
CA ALA A 602 26.85 -18.49 24.05
C ALA A 602 27.86 -19.53 23.52
N LYS A 603 28.35 -20.42 24.39
CA LYS A 603 29.19 -21.56 23.98
C LYS A 603 28.48 -22.48 22.99
N THR A 604 27.18 -22.69 23.17
CA THR A 604 26.39 -23.55 22.27
C THR A 604 26.24 -22.91 20.88
N ALA A 605 26.01 -21.60 20.80
CA ALA A 605 26.02 -20.90 19.51
C ALA A 605 27.41 -20.93 18.86
N VAL A 606 28.49 -20.70 19.61
CA VAL A 606 29.87 -20.83 19.05
C VAL A 606 30.11 -22.23 18.47
N ARG A 607 29.58 -23.29 19.10
CA ARG A 607 29.65 -24.65 18.57
C ARG A 607 28.85 -24.82 17.27
N LEU A 608 27.65 -24.23 17.19
CA LEU A 608 26.83 -24.27 15.96
C LEU A 608 27.53 -23.53 14.82
N LEU A 609 28.11 -22.38 15.13
CA LEU A 609 28.83 -21.52 14.20
C LEU A 609 30.28 -21.98 13.94
N SER A 610 30.70 -23.13 14.45
CA SER A 610 32.07 -23.61 14.24
C SER A 610 32.29 -24.05 12.79
N MET A 611 33.32 -23.47 12.15
CA MET A 611 33.78 -23.83 10.80
C MET A 611 34.43 -25.22 10.72
N THR A 612 34.74 -25.85 11.86
CA THR A 612 35.40 -27.17 11.88
C THR A 612 34.42 -28.32 11.64
N GLY A 613 33.11 -28.06 11.62
CA GLY A 613 32.05 -29.04 11.38
C GLY A 613 31.09 -28.61 10.28
N SER A 614 30.21 -29.52 9.84
CA SER A 614 29.23 -29.23 8.78
C SER A 614 27.94 -28.56 9.28
N ALA A 615 27.76 -28.39 10.59
CA ALA A 615 26.54 -27.84 11.17
C ALA A 615 26.29 -26.39 10.73
N TYR A 616 27.34 -25.55 10.72
CA TYR A 616 27.26 -24.16 10.28
C TYR A 616 26.83 -24.03 8.81
N GLU A 617 27.48 -24.77 7.91
CA GLU A 617 27.13 -24.78 6.48
C GLU A 617 25.72 -25.31 6.25
N LYS A 618 25.33 -26.37 6.95
CA LYS A 618 23.98 -26.95 6.86
C LYS A 618 22.91 -26.00 7.40
N TRP A 619 23.19 -25.23 8.44
CA TRP A 619 22.29 -24.19 8.93
C TRP A 619 22.10 -23.10 7.87
N LEU A 620 23.17 -22.62 7.24
CA LEU A 620 23.09 -21.64 6.15
C LEU A 620 22.38 -22.17 4.89
N GLN A 621 22.38 -23.49 4.67
CA GLN A 621 21.58 -24.15 3.63
C GLN A 621 20.10 -24.32 3.99
N LEU A 622 19.71 -24.12 5.25
CA LEU A 622 18.31 -24.17 5.68
C LEU A 622 17.73 -22.76 5.74
N TYR A 623 18.51 -21.82 6.27
CA TYR A 623 18.12 -20.43 6.47
C TYR A 623 19.25 -19.51 6.05
N SER A 624 18.95 -18.49 5.24
CA SER A 624 19.92 -17.50 4.78
C SER A 624 19.70 -16.18 5.53
N PRO A 625 20.51 -15.85 6.56
CA PRO A 625 20.30 -14.65 7.37
C PRO A 625 20.43 -13.35 6.57
N ASP A 626 21.26 -13.35 5.52
CA ASP A 626 21.44 -12.19 4.64
C ASP A 626 20.20 -11.95 3.75
N ARG A 627 19.44 -13.01 3.43
CA ARG A 627 18.28 -12.94 2.53
C ARG A 627 17.16 -13.89 2.99
N PRO A 628 16.54 -13.63 4.15
CA PRO A 628 15.53 -14.52 4.73
C PRO A 628 14.28 -14.68 3.83
N TRP A 629 14.05 -13.76 2.88
CA TRP A 629 12.93 -13.79 1.94
C TRP A 629 13.18 -14.57 0.63
N ASN A 630 14.37 -15.16 0.42
CA ASN A 630 14.72 -15.78 -0.87
C ASN A 630 14.96 -17.30 -0.78
N PHE A 631 13.87 -18.08 -0.80
CA PHE A 631 13.90 -19.55 -0.82
C PHE A 631 14.53 -20.15 -2.10
N TYR A 632 14.62 -19.38 -3.20
CA TYR A 632 15.11 -19.86 -4.50
C TYR A 632 16.65 -19.93 -4.60
N LEU A 633 17.39 -19.42 -3.59
CA LEU A 633 18.85 -19.43 -3.58
C LEU A 633 19.48 -20.66 -2.91
N LEU A 634 18.68 -21.57 -2.34
CA LEU A 634 19.14 -22.76 -1.61
C LEU A 634 19.96 -23.78 -2.44
N SER A 635 20.19 -23.52 -3.74
CA SER A 635 20.92 -24.40 -4.66
C SER A 635 22.17 -23.82 -5.32
N LYS A 636 22.62 -22.60 -4.96
CA LYS A 636 23.87 -22.03 -5.51
C LYS A 636 25.02 -22.04 -4.50
N SER A 637 26.08 -22.76 -4.87
CA SER A 637 27.48 -22.71 -4.42
C SER A 637 27.78 -21.92 -3.13
N VAL A 638 28.19 -22.65 -2.09
CA VAL A 638 28.75 -22.23 -0.77
C VAL A 638 30.05 -21.41 -0.90
N SER A 639 30.42 -20.95 -2.10
CA SER A 639 31.71 -20.33 -2.39
C SER A 639 31.86 -18.87 -1.90
N ASN A 640 30.89 -18.34 -1.14
CA ASN A 640 30.96 -16.99 -0.56
C ASN A 640 30.28 -16.90 0.81
N THR A 641 30.35 -17.96 1.62
CA THR A 641 29.84 -18.00 3.00
C THR A 641 30.62 -17.04 3.88
N ALA A 642 29.93 -16.13 4.58
CA ALA A 642 30.58 -15.22 5.52
C ALA A 642 31.21 -16.01 6.69
N LEU A 643 32.13 -15.40 7.44
CA LEU A 643 32.67 -16.02 8.65
C LEU A 643 31.69 -15.90 9.83
N PRO A 644 31.76 -16.80 10.83
CA PRO A 644 30.88 -16.79 12.01
C PRO A 644 30.73 -15.44 12.72
N LEU A 645 31.84 -14.68 12.80
CA LEU A 645 31.86 -13.37 13.44
C LEU A 645 30.91 -12.37 12.75
N TYR A 646 30.76 -12.46 11.43
CA TYR A 646 29.83 -11.65 10.66
C TYR A 646 28.38 -11.87 11.08
N TYR A 647 27.93 -13.14 11.17
CA TYR A 647 26.55 -13.42 11.55
C TYR A 647 26.30 -13.14 13.04
N ALA A 648 27.27 -13.42 13.91
CA ALA A 648 27.16 -13.00 15.32
C ALA A 648 26.99 -11.47 15.43
N ALA A 649 27.65 -10.70 14.54
CA ALA A 649 27.52 -9.25 14.51
C ALA A 649 26.21 -8.77 13.90
N LEU A 650 25.72 -9.45 12.86
CA LEU A 650 24.42 -9.22 12.25
C LEU A 650 23.27 -9.36 13.25
N PHE A 651 23.35 -10.36 14.12
CA PHE A 651 22.33 -10.63 15.14
C PHE A 651 22.58 -9.92 16.48
N GLY A 652 23.65 -9.11 16.60
CA GLY A 652 23.91 -8.35 17.82
C GLY A 652 24.32 -9.17 19.04
N VAL A 653 24.84 -10.39 18.84
CA VAL A 653 25.13 -11.33 19.94
C VAL A 653 26.51 -11.07 20.55
N ALA A 654 26.59 -10.07 21.43
CA ALA A 654 27.82 -9.60 22.05
C ALA A 654 28.65 -10.71 22.73
N ASP A 655 28.03 -11.63 23.46
CA ASP A 655 28.74 -12.71 24.17
C ASP A 655 29.38 -13.73 23.22
N VAL A 656 28.73 -14.02 22.09
CA VAL A 656 29.30 -14.89 21.03
C VAL A 656 30.44 -14.18 20.32
N ILE A 657 30.33 -12.86 20.09
CA ILE A 657 31.43 -12.05 19.54
C ILE A 657 32.68 -12.15 20.41
N VAL A 658 32.54 -11.99 21.73
CA VAL A 658 33.67 -12.12 22.67
C VAL A 658 34.33 -13.48 22.54
N LEU A 659 33.56 -14.58 22.60
CA LEU A 659 34.10 -15.93 22.51
C LEU A 659 34.77 -16.24 21.16
N LEU A 660 34.23 -15.72 20.05
CA LEU A 660 34.82 -15.90 18.73
C LEU A 660 36.14 -15.13 18.60
N LEU A 661 36.21 -13.90 19.10
CA LEU A 661 37.43 -13.08 19.09
C LEU A 661 38.52 -13.68 20.00
N GLU A 662 38.16 -14.17 21.19
CA GLU A 662 39.07 -14.92 22.08
C GLU A 662 39.59 -16.21 21.42
N SER A 663 38.79 -16.82 20.54
CA SER A 663 39.18 -18.00 19.74
C SER A 663 40.01 -17.65 18.50
N GLY A 664 40.38 -16.38 18.31
CA GLY A 664 41.23 -15.92 17.22
C GLY A 664 40.49 -15.60 15.91
N ALA A 665 39.19 -15.33 15.94
CA ALA A 665 38.46 -14.86 14.76
C ALA A 665 39.04 -13.53 14.26
N ASP A 666 39.24 -13.41 12.95
CA ASP A 666 39.67 -12.16 12.33
C ASP A 666 38.54 -11.12 12.36
N VAL A 667 38.72 -10.07 13.16
CA VAL A 667 37.77 -8.97 13.34
C VAL A 667 37.49 -8.21 12.04
N ASN A 668 38.42 -8.25 11.08
CA ASN A 668 38.37 -7.52 9.82
C ASN A 668 38.06 -8.42 8.62
N ALA A 669 37.70 -9.67 8.86
CA ALA A 669 37.31 -10.58 7.80
C ALA A 669 36.18 -10.00 6.93
N GLU A 670 36.41 -10.01 5.61
CA GLU A 670 35.40 -9.63 4.63
C GLU A 670 34.51 -10.83 4.28
N GLY A 671 33.20 -10.61 4.20
CA GLY A 671 32.22 -11.62 3.86
C GLY A 671 30.78 -11.15 4.05
N GLY A 672 29.85 -12.00 3.63
CA GLY A 672 28.42 -11.72 3.74
C GLY A 672 27.98 -10.57 2.84
N GLU A 673 26.81 -10.05 3.15
CA GLU A 673 26.13 -9.05 2.35
C GLU A 673 26.57 -7.61 2.65
N TYR A 674 26.87 -7.33 3.93
CA TYR A 674 27.26 -6.00 4.41
C TYR A 674 28.77 -5.78 4.39
N GLY A 675 29.57 -6.83 4.19
CA GLY A 675 31.01 -6.74 3.96
C GLY A 675 31.87 -7.12 5.16
N THR A 676 31.74 -6.49 6.33
CA THR A 676 32.47 -6.92 7.55
C THR A 676 31.53 -7.04 8.75
N ALA A 677 31.99 -7.66 9.83
CA ALA A 677 31.25 -7.72 11.09
C ALA A 677 30.86 -6.31 11.60
N LEU A 678 31.74 -5.31 11.45
CA LEU A 678 31.44 -3.94 11.85
C LEU A 678 30.32 -3.32 11.00
N HIS A 679 30.29 -3.58 9.68
CA HIS A 679 29.21 -3.10 8.82
C HIS A 679 27.87 -3.75 9.17
N ALA A 680 27.85 -5.07 9.42
CA ALA A 680 26.65 -5.80 9.83
C ALA A 680 26.11 -5.30 11.19
N ALA A 681 26.98 -5.08 12.17
CA ALA A 681 26.57 -4.50 13.45
C ALA A 681 26.07 -3.06 13.29
N ALA A 682 26.71 -2.27 12.42
CA ALA A 682 26.37 -0.87 12.23
C ALA A 682 25.02 -0.67 11.51
N ILE A 683 24.74 -1.49 10.48
CA ILE A 683 23.47 -1.40 9.74
C ILE A 683 22.27 -1.90 10.55
N CYS A 684 22.49 -2.83 11.49
CA CYS A 684 21.45 -3.35 12.38
C CYS A 684 21.34 -2.57 13.71
N GLY A 685 22.22 -1.60 13.96
CA GLY A 685 22.14 -0.74 15.15
C GLY A 685 22.63 -1.40 16.45
N HIS A 686 23.46 -2.45 16.35
CA HIS A 686 23.90 -3.24 17.50
C HIS A 686 25.02 -2.56 18.29
N GLU A 687 24.61 -1.60 19.12
CA GLU A 687 25.46 -0.71 19.91
C GLU A 687 26.64 -1.42 20.60
N ARG A 688 26.32 -2.42 21.43
CA ARG A 688 27.32 -3.16 22.21
C ARG A 688 28.30 -3.92 21.33
N THR A 689 27.83 -4.46 20.21
CA THR A 689 28.65 -5.21 19.27
C THR A 689 29.60 -4.30 18.51
N VAL A 690 29.16 -3.11 18.13
CA VAL A 690 30.02 -2.07 17.54
C VAL A 690 31.17 -1.71 18.49
N GLU A 691 30.88 -1.47 19.77
CA GLU A 691 31.92 -1.19 20.77
C GLU A 691 32.94 -2.33 20.89
N LEU A 692 32.45 -3.57 20.96
CA LEU A 692 33.32 -4.75 21.08
C LEU A 692 34.23 -4.91 19.87
N LEU A 693 33.70 -4.79 18.66
CA LEU A 693 34.47 -4.91 17.43
C LEU A 693 35.53 -3.81 17.34
N ILE A 694 35.18 -2.56 17.65
CA ILE A 694 36.14 -1.43 17.69
C ILE A 694 37.25 -1.69 18.72
N ALA A 695 36.88 -2.13 19.93
CA ALA A 695 37.84 -2.42 20.99
C ALA A 695 38.84 -3.53 20.62
N HIS A 696 38.46 -4.44 19.72
CA HIS A 696 39.30 -5.53 19.23
C HIS A 696 39.99 -5.22 17.89
N GLY A 697 40.00 -3.94 17.46
CA GLY A 697 40.79 -3.50 16.31
C GLY A 697 40.07 -3.57 14.96
N ALA A 698 38.74 -3.52 14.94
CA ALA A 698 37.99 -3.38 13.70
C ALA A 698 38.41 -2.11 12.94
N HIS A 699 38.61 -2.24 11.62
CA HIS A 699 38.95 -1.15 10.73
C HIS A 699 37.72 -0.28 10.46
N ILE A 700 37.64 0.84 11.17
CA ILE A 700 36.48 1.74 11.20
C ILE A 700 36.14 2.31 9.81
N ASN A 701 37.16 2.64 9.01
CA ASN A 701 37.02 3.31 7.71
C ASN A 701 37.07 2.34 6.53
N THR A 702 37.02 1.02 6.75
CA THR A 702 36.88 0.07 5.64
C THR A 702 35.61 0.39 4.86
N SER A 703 35.72 0.51 3.54
CA SER A 703 34.58 0.82 2.66
C SER A 703 34.24 -0.38 1.79
N THR A 704 32.97 -0.75 1.75
CA THR A 704 32.44 -1.83 0.92
C THR A 704 31.80 -1.28 -0.38
N PRO A 705 31.71 -2.07 -1.47
CA PRO A 705 31.16 -1.60 -2.74
C PRO A 705 29.69 -1.15 -2.68
N HIS A 706 28.88 -1.77 -1.80
CA HIS A 706 27.45 -1.53 -1.73
C HIS A 706 27.05 -0.59 -0.60
N HIS A 707 27.57 -0.79 0.61
CA HIS A 707 27.11 -0.09 1.82
C HIS A 707 28.08 1.00 2.29
N GLY A 708 29.20 1.21 1.58
CA GLY A 708 30.22 2.17 2.00
C GLY A 708 30.90 1.72 3.29
N SER A 709 31.27 2.67 4.13
CA SER A 709 31.84 2.49 5.48
C SER A 709 30.77 2.23 6.54
N ALA A 710 31.19 1.78 7.73
CA ALA A 710 30.27 1.51 8.83
C ALA A 710 29.42 2.74 9.25
N ILE A 711 29.98 3.95 9.20
CA ILE A 711 29.24 5.18 9.52
C ILE A 711 28.19 5.50 8.46
N GLN A 712 28.48 5.20 7.18
CA GLN A 712 27.51 5.34 6.09
C GLN A 712 26.35 4.35 6.28
N ALA A 713 26.65 3.08 6.57
CA ALA A 713 25.64 2.06 6.83
C ALA A 713 24.72 2.41 8.02
N ALA A 714 25.28 2.86 9.16
CA ALA A 714 24.49 3.29 10.31
C ALA A 714 23.65 4.54 10.01
N SER A 715 24.17 5.46 9.18
CA SER A 715 23.47 6.70 8.80
C SER A 715 22.34 6.46 7.81
N GLU A 716 22.44 5.43 6.97
CA GLU A 716 21.37 5.01 6.06
C GLU A 716 20.11 4.59 6.84
N VAL A 717 20.29 3.81 7.90
CA VAL A 717 19.18 3.29 8.71
C VAL A 717 18.74 4.23 9.83
N GLY A 718 19.62 5.13 10.28
CA GLY A 718 19.30 6.16 11.27
C GLY A 718 19.74 5.83 12.70
N HIS A 719 20.72 4.95 12.88
CA HIS A 719 21.19 4.52 14.21
C HIS A 719 22.10 5.57 14.85
N GLU A 720 21.50 6.62 15.44
CA GLU A 720 22.19 7.79 16.02
C GLU A 720 23.34 7.41 16.97
N TRP A 721 23.10 6.50 17.92
CA TRP A 721 24.12 6.14 18.90
C TRP A 721 25.31 5.43 18.26
N VAL A 722 25.07 4.55 17.28
CA VAL A 722 26.13 3.87 16.54
C VAL A 722 26.95 4.87 15.74
N VAL A 723 26.29 5.81 15.05
CA VAL A 723 26.97 6.92 14.35
C VAL A 723 27.84 7.71 15.33
N LYS A 724 27.32 8.03 16.52
CA LYS A 724 28.06 8.75 17.57
C LYS A 724 29.31 7.98 18.02
N ARG A 725 29.20 6.68 18.29
CA ARG A 725 30.35 5.85 18.67
C ARG A 725 31.39 5.74 17.57
N LEU A 726 30.96 5.57 16.32
CA LEU A 726 31.88 5.52 15.18
C LEU A 726 32.64 6.84 15.02
N ILE A 727 31.98 7.99 15.18
CA ILE A 727 32.64 9.31 15.17
C ILE A 727 33.67 9.41 16.30
N GLU A 728 33.31 9.04 17.53
CA GLU A 728 34.21 9.07 18.69
C GLU A 728 35.41 8.12 18.52
N ALA A 729 35.24 7.04 17.78
CA ALA A 729 36.30 6.09 17.46
C ALA A 729 37.18 6.54 16.28
N GLY A 730 36.88 7.66 15.62
CA GLY A 730 37.67 8.22 14.52
C GLY A 730 37.17 7.88 13.12
N ALA A 731 35.88 7.60 12.96
CA ALA A 731 35.29 7.39 11.63
C ALA A 731 35.41 8.65 10.75
N GLU A 732 35.75 8.45 9.48
CA GLU A 732 35.80 9.51 8.49
C GLU A 732 34.38 9.97 8.12
N ILE A 733 33.94 11.07 8.73
CA ILE A 733 32.58 11.63 8.57
C ILE A 733 32.25 11.94 7.10
N ASN A 734 33.23 12.47 6.37
CA ASN A 734 33.10 12.87 4.97
C ASN A 734 33.58 11.78 4.00
N ALA A 735 33.73 10.53 4.48
CA ALA A 735 34.08 9.40 3.63
C ALA A 735 33.10 9.28 2.46
N ARG A 736 33.65 9.03 1.28
CA ARG A 736 32.89 8.81 0.06
C ARG A 736 33.12 7.37 -0.39
N GLY A 737 32.09 6.53 -0.25
CA GLY A 737 32.14 5.10 -0.59
C GLY A 737 30.73 4.52 -0.82
N GLY A 738 30.63 3.32 -1.39
CA GLY A 738 29.35 2.68 -1.70
C GLY A 738 28.65 3.24 -2.95
N ILE A 739 27.42 2.80 -3.25
CA ILE A 739 26.62 3.33 -4.38
C ILE A 739 25.94 4.67 -4.02
N ASN A 740 25.77 4.98 -2.73
CA ASN A 740 24.72 5.87 -2.23
C ASN A 740 25.18 7.21 -1.58
N GLY A 741 26.44 7.64 -1.72
CA GLY A 741 26.90 8.96 -1.22
C GLY A 741 27.43 8.97 0.22
N SER A 742 27.70 10.15 0.80
CA SER A 742 28.27 10.30 2.14
C SER A 742 27.27 9.91 3.25
N ALA A 743 27.75 9.79 4.50
CA ALA A 743 26.88 9.55 5.66
C ALA A 743 25.78 10.63 5.79
N LEU A 744 26.12 11.89 5.49
CA LEU A 744 25.16 13.00 5.50
C LEU A 744 24.11 12.86 4.39
N ASP A 745 24.53 12.50 3.17
CA ASP A 745 23.61 12.30 2.04
C ASP A 745 22.56 11.20 2.34
N LEU A 746 23.03 10.08 2.92
CA LEU A 746 22.19 8.95 3.32
C LEU A 746 21.17 9.33 4.39
N ALA A 747 21.62 10.01 5.45
CA ALA A 747 20.75 10.49 6.51
C ALA A 747 19.72 11.50 5.99
N ILE A 748 20.10 12.36 5.04
CA ILE A 748 19.21 13.31 4.39
C ILE A 748 18.16 12.59 3.54
N GLY A 749 18.59 11.63 2.71
CA GLY A 749 17.70 10.87 1.83
C GLY A 749 16.60 10.11 2.59
N ASN A 750 16.92 9.63 3.79
CA ASN A 750 16.02 8.83 4.62
C ASN A 750 15.33 9.60 5.78
N ASN A 751 15.48 10.94 5.83
CA ASN A 751 14.84 11.83 6.81
C ASN A 751 15.29 11.65 8.28
N HIS A 752 16.55 11.25 8.51
CA HIS A 752 17.09 11.01 9.86
C HIS A 752 17.62 12.30 10.49
N ASN A 753 16.70 13.13 11.00
CA ASN A 753 17.00 14.46 11.56
C ASN A 753 18.08 14.45 12.64
N ASP A 754 18.05 13.49 13.56
CA ASP A 754 19.00 13.41 14.68
C ASP A 754 20.41 13.02 14.20
N VAL A 755 20.50 12.08 13.26
CA VAL A 755 21.76 11.71 12.61
C VAL A 755 22.33 12.88 11.81
N VAL A 756 21.49 13.61 11.06
CA VAL A 756 21.92 14.83 10.35
C VAL A 756 22.47 15.85 11.34
N ALA A 757 21.76 16.16 12.42
CA ALA A 757 22.22 17.09 13.43
C ALA A 757 23.56 16.66 14.05
N LEU A 758 23.72 15.38 14.35
CA LEU A 758 24.95 14.81 14.89
C LEU A 758 26.13 14.92 13.91
N LEU A 759 25.92 14.56 12.65
CA LEU A 759 26.96 14.64 11.60
C LEU A 759 27.39 16.10 11.37
N LEU A 760 26.44 17.03 11.27
CA LEU A 760 26.73 18.46 11.11
C LEU A 760 27.51 19.04 12.28
N LYS A 761 27.12 18.71 13.52
CA LYS A 761 27.83 19.13 14.73
C LYS A 761 29.29 18.67 14.77
N ASN A 762 29.60 17.54 14.12
CA ASN A 762 30.95 16.96 14.08
C ASN A 762 31.71 17.28 12.77
N GLY A 763 31.22 18.23 11.96
CA GLY A 763 31.97 18.75 10.81
C GLY A 763 31.69 18.05 9.47
N ALA A 764 30.50 17.48 9.30
CA ALA A 764 30.05 17.00 8.00
C ALA A 764 29.99 18.15 6.97
N GLU A 765 30.48 17.88 5.76
CA GLU A 765 30.56 18.86 4.67
C GLU A 765 29.16 19.24 4.15
N LEU A 766 28.81 20.52 4.27
CA LEU A 766 27.47 21.05 3.92
C LEU A 766 27.26 21.33 2.43
N GLU A 767 28.34 21.55 1.68
CA GLU A 767 28.29 22.06 0.30
C GLU A 767 28.82 21.07 -0.73
N THR A 768 29.19 19.86 -0.30
CA THR A 768 29.76 18.89 -1.21
C THR A 768 28.70 18.16 -1.99
N LEU A 769 28.90 18.11 -3.29
CA LEU A 769 28.01 17.42 -4.20
C LEU A 769 28.22 15.91 -4.10
N ASN A 770 27.12 15.17 -4.01
CA ASN A 770 27.11 13.72 -4.11
C ASN A 770 27.38 13.27 -5.56
N ARG A 771 27.34 11.95 -5.82
CA ARG A 771 27.62 11.40 -7.17
C ARG A 771 26.65 11.86 -8.26
N ASP A 772 25.42 12.20 -7.89
CA ASP A 772 24.39 12.71 -8.79
C ASP A 772 24.49 14.22 -8.98
N GLY A 773 25.53 14.84 -8.40
CA GLY A 773 25.74 16.28 -8.41
C GLY A 773 24.84 17.02 -7.43
N VAL A 774 24.13 16.36 -6.51
CA VAL A 774 23.17 16.99 -5.59
C VAL A 774 23.88 17.43 -4.31
N SER A 775 23.59 18.63 -3.80
CA SER A 775 24.10 19.10 -2.50
C SER A 775 23.17 18.66 -1.36
N PRO A 776 23.66 18.58 -0.11
CA PRO A 776 22.82 18.29 1.06
C PRO A 776 21.53 19.12 1.12
N LEU A 777 21.65 20.43 0.91
CA LEU A 777 20.50 21.34 0.95
C LEU A 777 19.57 21.14 -0.24
N THR A 778 20.10 20.91 -1.45
CA THR A 778 19.26 20.67 -2.63
C THR A 778 18.58 19.31 -2.59
N GLY A 779 19.23 18.29 -2.03
CA GLY A 779 18.65 16.96 -1.78
C GLY A 779 17.52 17.03 -0.77
N ALA A 780 17.75 17.64 0.39
CA ALA A 780 16.71 17.84 1.41
C ALA A 780 15.51 18.61 0.86
N ALA A 781 15.77 19.63 0.04
CA ALA A 781 14.73 20.43 -0.60
C ALA A 781 13.98 19.66 -1.69
N CYS A 782 14.68 18.90 -2.55
CA CYS A 782 14.07 18.05 -3.58
C CYS A 782 13.09 17.03 -2.99
N ILE A 783 13.41 16.51 -1.81
CA ILE A 783 12.61 15.49 -1.12
C ILE A 783 11.54 16.14 -0.22
N GLY A 784 11.74 17.38 0.22
CA GLY A 784 10.79 18.12 1.06
C GLY A 784 11.00 17.91 2.57
N HIS A 785 12.21 17.57 3.00
CA HIS A 785 12.56 17.30 4.39
C HIS A 785 12.75 18.60 5.18
N ASN A 786 11.64 19.26 5.54
CA ASN A 786 11.65 20.58 6.19
C ASN A 786 12.46 20.66 7.49
N GLY A 787 12.50 19.58 8.29
CA GLY A 787 13.32 19.50 9.50
C GLY A 787 14.82 19.58 9.19
N ILE A 788 15.26 18.78 8.22
CA ILE A 788 16.64 18.77 7.71
C ILE A 788 17.02 20.09 7.05
N ILE A 789 16.12 20.71 6.27
CA ILE A 789 16.38 22.03 5.68
C ILE A 789 16.69 23.05 6.79
N LYS A 790 15.90 23.07 7.87
CA LYS A 790 16.16 23.95 9.02
C LYS A 790 17.51 23.63 9.68
N LEU A 791 17.84 22.35 9.86
CA LEU A 791 19.12 21.93 10.43
C LEU A 791 20.30 22.40 9.58
N LEU A 792 20.27 22.15 8.27
CA LEU A 792 21.31 22.57 7.32
C LEU A 792 21.49 24.09 7.33
N LEU A 793 20.40 24.86 7.26
CA LEU A 793 20.44 26.32 7.31
C LEU A 793 20.98 26.85 8.65
N SER A 794 20.59 26.25 9.77
CA SER A 794 21.08 26.63 11.10
C SER A 794 22.58 26.38 11.29
N HIS A 795 23.15 25.44 10.51
CA HIS A 795 24.59 25.15 10.51
C HIS A 795 25.34 25.88 9.37
N GLY A 796 24.68 26.81 8.68
CA GLY A 796 25.32 27.71 7.72
C GLY A 796 25.32 27.23 6.26
N ALA A 797 24.44 26.30 5.88
CA ALA A 797 24.27 25.92 4.47
C ALA A 797 23.85 27.13 3.62
N THR A 798 24.51 27.29 2.48
CA THR A 798 24.33 28.42 1.57
C THR A 798 23.06 28.22 0.74
N ILE A 799 22.05 29.04 0.98
CA ILE A 799 20.75 28.97 0.27
C ILE A 799 20.93 29.05 -1.26
N SER A 800 21.90 29.83 -1.73
CA SER A 800 22.21 30.05 -3.15
C SER A 800 23.19 29.03 -3.73
N ALA A 801 23.66 28.04 -2.95
CA ALA A 801 24.52 27.00 -3.48
C ALA A 801 23.78 26.21 -4.55
N THR A 802 24.45 26.06 -5.70
CA THR A 802 23.93 25.30 -6.83
C THR A 802 24.50 23.90 -6.84
N ASP A 803 23.66 22.93 -7.18
CA ASP A 803 24.05 21.57 -7.47
C ASP A 803 24.81 21.49 -8.83
N GLY A 804 25.26 20.30 -9.23
CA GLY A 804 26.00 20.04 -10.46
C GLY A 804 25.20 20.32 -11.74
N LYS A 805 23.88 20.54 -11.63
CA LYS A 805 22.99 20.97 -12.71
C LYS A 805 22.70 22.48 -12.66
N GLY A 806 23.38 23.22 -11.78
CA GLY A 806 23.16 24.65 -11.57
C GLY A 806 21.92 24.97 -10.74
N TRP A 807 21.33 23.98 -10.06
CA TRP A 807 20.07 24.16 -9.33
C TRP A 807 20.31 24.53 -7.88
N THR A 808 19.67 25.61 -7.42
CA THR A 808 19.63 25.94 -5.99
C THR A 808 18.67 25.02 -5.26
N ALA A 809 18.76 24.98 -3.93
CA ALA A 809 17.85 24.18 -3.11
C ALA A 809 16.37 24.48 -3.42
N ILE A 810 16.08 25.73 -3.75
CA ILE A 810 14.72 26.12 -4.07
C ILE A 810 14.30 25.66 -5.48
N ASN A 811 15.21 25.62 -6.46
CA ASN A 811 14.92 25.03 -7.77
C ASN A 811 14.51 23.56 -7.58
N SER A 812 15.27 22.83 -6.76
CA SER A 812 15.04 21.41 -6.48
C SER A 812 13.74 21.15 -5.71
N ALA A 813 13.37 22.03 -4.76
CA ALA A 813 12.11 21.93 -4.01
C ALA A 813 10.84 21.94 -4.89
N SER A 814 10.97 22.37 -6.15
CA SER A 814 9.84 22.63 -7.03
C SER A 814 9.62 21.55 -8.09
N ILE A 815 10.39 20.45 -8.08
CA ILE A 815 10.53 19.51 -9.21
C ILE A 815 9.85 18.14 -8.98
N ARG A 816 9.20 17.89 -7.84
CA ARG A 816 8.42 16.65 -7.65
C ARG A 816 7.16 16.62 -8.53
N GLY A 817 7.34 16.26 -9.81
CA GLY A 817 6.29 16.06 -10.81
C GLY A 817 6.75 15.71 -12.25
N HIS A 818 7.92 16.16 -12.76
CA HIS A 818 8.27 15.94 -14.18
C HIS A 818 9.78 15.76 -14.48
N SER A 819 10.06 14.94 -15.52
CA SER A 819 11.39 14.52 -15.98
C SER A 819 12.20 15.60 -16.71
N GLU A 820 13.47 15.75 -16.34
CA GLU A 820 14.69 16.01 -17.14
C GLU A 820 14.68 16.89 -18.43
N THR A 821 13.74 17.79 -18.63
CA THR A 821 13.87 18.81 -19.68
C THR A 821 13.42 20.18 -19.19
N VAL A 822 14.28 20.88 -18.44
CA VAL A 822 14.07 22.30 -18.16
C VAL A 822 15.29 23.05 -18.68
N LYS A 823 15.09 23.80 -19.76
CA LYS A 823 16.06 24.74 -20.32
C LYS A 823 16.21 25.94 -19.38
N ASP A 824 17.40 26.51 -19.42
CA ASP A 824 17.84 27.73 -18.72
C ASP A 824 16.78 28.84 -18.76
N ALA A 825 16.12 29.15 -17.62
CA ALA A 825 15.40 30.42 -17.31
C ALA A 825 14.41 30.33 -16.13
N TRP A 826 14.19 29.15 -15.52
CA TRP A 826 13.20 29.04 -14.42
C TRP A 826 13.79 29.53 -13.11
N THR A 827 13.21 30.60 -12.55
CA THR A 827 13.58 31.08 -11.21
C THR A 827 12.99 30.16 -10.13
N PRO A 828 13.65 30.02 -8.97
CA PRO A 828 13.14 29.16 -7.91
C PRO A 828 11.75 29.57 -7.40
N VAL A 829 11.47 30.88 -7.41
CA VAL A 829 10.17 31.42 -7.01
C VAL A 829 9.08 31.16 -8.05
N TYR A 830 9.42 31.10 -9.34
CA TYR A 830 8.50 30.68 -10.39
C TYR A 830 8.04 29.24 -10.18
N SER A 831 8.99 28.32 -9.98
CA SER A 831 8.67 26.90 -9.85
C SER A 831 7.91 26.60 -8.55
N ALA A 832 8.28 27.23 -7.42
CA ALA A 832 7.53 27.10 -6.17
C ALA A 832 6.11 27.67 -6.30
N SER A 833 5.95 28.75 -7.08
CA SER A 833 4.65 29.36 -7.35
C SER A 833 3.77 28.51 -8.25
N PHE A 834 4.34 27.86 -9.27
CA PHE A 834 3.65 26.91 -10.14
C PHE A 834 3.13 25.69 -9.35
N GLN A 835 3.91 25.19 -8.39
CA GLN A 835 3.55 24.04 -7.55
C GLN A 835 2.66 24.39 -6.35
N GLY A 836 2.45 25.69 -6.06
CA GLY A 836 1.62 26.12 -4.93
C GLY A 836 2.30 25.98 -3.56
N ASN A 837 3.63 25.91 -3.51
CA ASN A 837 4.37 25.63 -2.29
C ASN A 837 4.55 26.91 -1.43
N TYR A 838 3.48 27.30 -0.75
CA TYR A 838 3.37 28.56 0.02
C TYR A 838 4.53 28.80 0.98
N GLU A 839 4.96 27.78 1.73
CA GLU A 839 6.05 27.89 2.71
C GLU A 839 7.38 28.22 2.04
N VAL A 840 7.65 27.59 0.88
CA VAL A 840 8.86 27.83 0.08
C VAL A 840 8.81 29.23 -0.54
N VAL A 841 7.65 29.63 -1.09
CA VAL A 841 7.48 31.00 -1.63
C VAL A 841 7.69 32.06 -0.54
N ARG A 842 7.17 31.85 0.68
CA ARG A 842 7.38 32.79 1.79
C ARG A 842 8.85 32.88 2.19
N LEU A 843 9.56 31.75 2.26
CA LEU A 843 11.00 31.73 2.55
C LEU A 843 11.79 32.46 1.46
N LEU A 844 11.44 32.26 0.19
CA LEU A 844 12.06 32.95 -0.93
C LEU A 844 11.89 34.45 -0.90
N LEU A 845 10.67 34.92 -0.62
CA LEU A 845 10.40 36.34 -0.46
C LEU A 845 11.23 36.92 0.69
N SER A 846 11.32 36.21 1.82
CA SER A 846 12.16 36.64 2.96
C SER A 846 13.66 36.65 2.65
N ALA A 847 14.11 35.85 1.67
CA ALA A 847 15.49 35.80 1.19
C ALA A 847 15.78 36.81 0.06
N GLY A 848 14.80 37.64 -0.33
CA GLY A 848 14.96 38.67 -1.36
C GLY A 848 14.87 38.16 -2.79
N ALA A 849 14.16 37.05 -3.05
CA ALA A 849 13.98 36.54 -4.40
C ALA A 849 13.24 37.53 -5.31
N ASP A 850 13.77 37.75 -6.51
CA ASP A 850 13.15 38.63 -7.50
C ASP A 850 11.93 37.95 -8.16
N ILE A 851 10.74 38.44 -7.81
CA ILE A 851 9.45 37.95 -8.32
C ILE A 851 8.99 38.65 -9.60
N SER A 852 9.76 39.61 -10.10
CA SER A 852 9.41 40.37 -11.31
C SER A 852 9.92 39.73 -12.60
N LEU A 853 10.91 38.83 -12.51
CA LEU A 853 11.56 38.21 -13.67
C LEU A 853 10.63 37.19 -14.35
N PRO A 854 10.30 37.38 -15.64
CA PRO A 854 9.59 36.38 -16.42
C PRO A 854 10.54 35.27 -16.92
N ASN A 855 10.00 34.07 -17.15
CA ASN A 855 10.71 33.02 -17.87
C ASN A 855 10.78 33.33 -19.38
N ASP A 856 11.40 32.41 -20.14
CA ASP A 856 11.50 32.52 -21.60
C ASP A 856 10.15 32.68 -22.31
N ASP A 857 9.03 32.24 -21.74
CA ASP A 857 7.70 32.39 -22.32
C ASP A 857 6.94 33.64 -21.82
N GLY A 858 7.63 34.54 -21.10
CA GLY A 858 7.05 35.75 -20.54
C GLY A 858 6.28 35.52 -19.23
N TRP A 859 6.38 34.34 -18.63
CA TRP A 859 5.60 34.00 -17.43
C TRP A 859 6.30 34.41 -16.16
N THR A 860 5.59 35.17 -15.33
CA THR A 860 6.01 35.54 -13.98
C THR A 860 5.56 34.51 -12.94
N PRO A 861 6.15 34.49 -11.73
CA PRO A 861 5.68 33.67 -10.62
C PRO A 861 4.19 33.87 -10.30
N LEU A 862 3.69 35.10 -10.43
CA LEU A 862 2.27 35.42 -10.27
C LEU A 862 1.40 34.71 -11.32
N LEU A 863 1.78 34.77 -12.60
CA LEU A 863 1.07 34.08 -13.68
C LEU A 863 1.04 32.56 -13.45
N ALA A 864 2.14 31.97 -12.97
CA ALA A 864 2.23 30.56 -12.63
C ALA A 864 1.32 30.16 -11.45
N ALA A 865 1.31 30.96 -10.37
CA ALA A 865 0.44 30.74 -9.23
C ALA A 865 -1.05 30.84 -9.60
N VAL A 866 -1.39 31.78 -10.48
CA VAL A 866 -2.76 31.96 -10.98
C VAL A 866 -3.19 30.78 -11.86
N ASP A 867 -2.34 30.31 -12.77
CA ASP A 867 -2.66 29.17 -13.64
C ASP A 867 -2.91 27.88 -12.84
N GLY A 868 -2.18 27.70 -11.73
CA GLY A 868 -2.33 26.59 -10.79
C GLY A 868 -3.42 26.75 -9.73
N ASN A 869 -4.17 27.86 -9.71
CA ASN A 869 -5.19 28.18 -8.70
C ASN A 869 -4.67 28.26 -7.25
N HIS A 870 -3.42 28.70 -7.06
CA HIS A 870 -2.75 28.69 -5.75
C HIS A 870 -3.03 29.97 -4.96
N TYR A 871 -4.25 30.12 -4.44
CA TYR A 871 -4.72 31.34 -3.76
C TYR A 871 -3.73 31.91 -2.72
N ASN A 872 -3.21 31.07 -1.81
CA ASN A 872 -2.28 31.53 -0.76
C ASN A 872 -0.95 32.04 -1.32
N VAL A 873 -0.48 31.46 -2.43
CA VAL A 873 0.71 31.92 -3.13
C VAL A 873 0.42 33.23 -3.88
N VAL A 874 -0.71 33.32 -4.59
CA VAL A 874 -1.13 34.57 -5.24
C VAL A 874 -1.23 35.70 -4.21
N LYS A 875 -1.83 35.43 -3.05
CA LYS A 875 -1.95 36.39 -1.95
C LYS A 875 -0.60 36.86 -1.42
N VAL A 876 0.31 35.95 -1.06
CA VAL A 876 1.61 36.34 -0.50
C VAL A 876 2.49 37.07 -1.52
N LEU A 877 2.37 36.74 -2.81
CA LEU A 877 3.02 37.50 -3.87
C LEU A 877 2.44 38.92 -3.93
N LEU A 878 1.12 39.09 -3.95
CA LEU A 878 0.49 40.42 -4.04
C LEU A 878 0.66 41.31 -2.79
N GLU A 879 0.98 40.71 -1.65
CA GLU A 879 1.33 41.42 -0.41
C GLU A 879 2.77 41.98 -0.42
N HIS A 880 3.59 41.63 -1.41
CA HIS A 880 4.99 42.05 -1.52
C HIS A 880 5.15 43.48 -2.08
N ASP A 881 6.15 44.23 -1.58
CA ASP A 881 6.37 45.66 -1.88
C ASP A 881 6.59 45.97 -3.38
N MET A 882 7.05 44.98 -4.15
CA MET A 882 7.33 45.11 -5.60
C MET A 882 6.15 44.72 -6.52
N ARG A 883 4.94 44.55 -5.99
CA ARG A 883 3.78 44.04 -6.76
C ARG A 883 3.48 44.80 -8.05
N ASP A 884 3.67 46.11 -8.06
CA ASP A 884 3.36 46.98 -9.20
C ASP A 884 4.26 46.69 -10.41
N ALA A 885 5.45 46.10 -10.18
CA ALA A 885 6.39 45.77 -11.24
C ALA A 885 5.93 44.60 -12.13
N TYR A 886 5.10 43.67 -11.61
CA TYR A 886 4.72 42.45 -12.33
C TYR A 886 3.21 42.17 -12.39
N ILE A 887 2.36 42.86 -11.64
CA ILE A 887 0.91 42.66 -11.72
C ILE A 887 0.33 42.95 -13.11
N LYS A 888 1.03 43.80 -13.90
CA LYS A 888 0.69 44.15 -15.28
C LYS A 888 1.46 43.35 -16.33
N ALA A 889 2.34 42.43 -15.89
CA ALA A 889 3.14 41.63 -16.82
C ALA A 889 2.23 40.73 -17.68
N GLN A 890 2.66 40.51 -18.92
CA GLN A 890 1.96 39.66 -19.88
C GLN A 890 2.88 38.53 -20.34
N SER A 891 2.32 37.34 -20.52
CA SER A 891 3.00 36.25 -21.21
C SER A 891 3.29 36.64 -22.67
N LYS A 892 4.09 35.83 -23.37
CA LYS A 892 4.33 35.97 -24.82
C LYS A 892 3.06 35.86 -25.69
N ASP A 893 1.94 35.42 -25.12
CA ASP A 893 0.63 35.39 -25.79
C ASP A 893 -0.25 36.59 -25.41
N GLY A 894 0.25 37.50 -24.57
CA GLY A 894 -0.46 38.69 -24.10
C GLY A 894 -1.36 38.47 -22.88
N HIS A 895 -1.36 37.29 -22.26
CA HIS A 895 -2.19 37.05 -21.08
C HIS A 895 -1.63 37.75 -19.84
N SER A 896 -2.47 38.53 -19.17
CA SER A 896 -2.22 39.03 -17.82
C SER A 896 -2.69 38.02 -16.77
N ALA A 897 -2.27 38.20 -15.52
CA ALA A 897 -2.77 37.38 -14.41
C ALA A 897 -4.30 37.41 -14.33
N LEU A 898 -4.92 38.57 -14.59
CA LEU A 898 -6.36 38.73 -14.55
C LEU A 898 -7.06 38.03 -15.73
N SER A 899 -6.53 38.13 -16.96
CA SER A 899 -7.13 37.46 -18.11
C SER A 899 -6.97 35.94 -18.03
N ARG A 900 -5.86 35.44 -17.47
CA ARG A 900 -5.68 34.01 -17.19
C ARG A 900 -6.62 33.49 -16.09
N ALA A 901 -6.78 34.23 -14.99
CA ALA A 901 -7.74 33.87 -13.96
C ALA A 901 -9.19 33.83 -14.51
N ALA A 902 -9.52 34.74 -15.42
CA ALA A 902 -10.82 34.77 -16.10
C ALA A 902 -11.01 33.60 -17.08
N GLU A 903 -9.98 33.25 -17.85
CA GLU A 903 -9.95 32.08 -18.75
C GLU A 903 -10.09 30.75 -18.00
N LYS A 904 -9.70 30.70 -16.72
CA LYS A 904 -9.85 29.51 -15.86
C LYS A 904 -11.10 29.56 -14.98
N GLY A 905 -11.79 30.70 -14.92
CA GLY A 905 -12.99 30.90 -14.10
C GLY A 905 -12.74 31.07 -12.60
N PHE A 906 -11.52 31.43 -12.18
CA PHE A 906 -11.14 31.54 -10.76
C PHE A 906 -11.61 32.86 -10.13
N ALA A 907 -12.90 32.94 -9.78
CA ALA A 907 -13.54 34.16 -9.26
C ALA A 907 -12.83 34.77 -8.03
N THR A 908 -12.39 33.95 -7.07
CA THR A 908 -11.68 34.42 -5.86
C THR A 908 -10.31 35.02 -6.16
N ILE A 909 -9.61 34.48 -7.16
CA ILE A 909 -8.33 35.03 -7.63
C ILE A 909 -8.57 36.31 -8.45
N VAL A 910 -9.63 36.37 -9.26
CA VAL A 910 -10.04 37.59 -9.98
C VAL A 910 -10.33 38.73 -8.99
N GLU A 911 -11.13 38.47 -7.95
CA GLU A 911 -11.43 39.43 -6.90
C GLU A 911 -10.15 39.93 -6.21
N LEU A 912 -9.25 39.00 -5.83
CA LEU A 912 -7.97 39.33 -5.20
C LEU A 912 -7.06 40.17 -6.10
N LEU A 913 -7.00 39.86 -7.40
CA LEU A 913 -6.20 40.62 -8.38
C LEU A 913 -6.75 42.03 -8.61
N LEU A 914 -8.07 42.18 -8.73
CA LEU A 914 -8.74 43.48 -8.87
C LEU A 914 -8.51 44.36 -7.63
N ALA A 915 -8.66 43.78 -6.43
CA ALA A 915 -8.42 44.48 -5.17
C ALA A 915 -6.96 44.97 -5.02
N ASN A 916 -6.02 44.33 -5.72
CA ASN A 916 -4.59 44.71 -5.71
C ASN A 916 -4.16 45.50 -6.96
N GLY A 917 -5.10 46.03 -7.76
CA GLY A 917 -4.80 46.97 -8.84
C GLY A 917 -4.51 46.35 -10.21
N ALA A 918 -4.90 45.08 -10.45
CA ALA A 918 -4.85 44.50 -11.79
C ALA A 918 -5.83 45.20 -12.74
N SER A 919 -5.39 45.49 -13.97
CA SER A 919 -6.20 46.23 -14.95
C SER A 919 -7.21 45.31 -15.65
N ALA A 920 -8.51 45.54 -15.41
CA ALA A 920 -9.62 44.81 -16.04
C ALA A 920 -9.73 45.02 -17.56
N VAL A 921 -9.21 46.15 -18.06
CA VAL A 921 -9.23 46.53 -19.47
C VAL A 921 -7.92 46.25 -20.20
N GLN A 922 -6.98 45.54 -19.55
CA GLN A 922 -5.73 45.18 -20.20
C GLN A 922 -5.99 44.17 -21.32
N GLU A 923 -5.58 44.54 -22.54
CA GLU A 923 -5.76 43.74 -23.74
C GLU A 923 -4.56 42.81 -24.00
N ASP A 924 -4.85 41.60 -24.46
CA ASP A 924 -3.85 40.73 -25.06
C ASP A 924 -3.48 41.14 -26.50
N PHE A 925 -2.66 40.33 -27.17
CA PHE A 925 -2.24 40.62 -28.55
C PHE A 925 -3.35 40.50 -29.59
N HIS A 926 -4.48 39.90 -29.23
CA HIS A 926 -5.69 39.83 -30.03
C HIS A 926 -6.68 40.96 -29.72
N GLY A 927 -6.38 41.85 -28.77
CA GLY A 927 -7.30 42.89 -28.29
C GLY A 927 -8.39 42.39 -27.35
N SER A 928 -8.30 41.14 -26.88
CA SER A 928 -9.26 40.57 -25.95
C SER A 928 -8.94 41.00 -24.52
N GLN A 929 -9.98 41.37 -23.79
CA GLN A 929 -9.91 41.68 -22.35
C GLN A 929 -10.36 40.47 -21.52
N ALA A 930 -10.16 40.52 -20.20
CA ALA A 930 -10.55 39.45 -19.28
C ALA A 930 -12.05 39.06 -19.41
N ILE A 931 -12.92 40.02 -19.77
CA ILE A 931 -14.35 39.78 -19.97
C ILE A 931 -14.65 38.81 -21.12
N SER A 932 -13.86 38.86 -22.21
CA SER A 932 -14.02 37.94 -23.35
C SER A 932 -13.74 36.50 -22.92
N TYR A 933 -12.67 36.29 -22.14
CA TYR A 933 -12.31 34.99 -21.60
C TYR A 933 -13.35 34.44 -20.60
N ALA A 934 -13.86 35.30 -19.71
CA ALA A 934 -14.93 34.93 -18.80
C ALA A 934 -16.22 34.49 -19.55
N ALA A 935 -16.51 35.13 -20.68
CA ALA A 935 -17.63 34.79 -21.55
C ALA A 935 -17.42 33.47 -22.32
N VAL A 936 -16.20 33.18 -22.79
CA VAL A 936 -15.82 31.89 -23.41
C VAL A 936 -16.04 30.73 -22.44
N VAL A 937 -15.59 30.88 -21.20
CA VAL A 937 -15.74 29.86 -20.14
C VAL A 937 -17.18 29.76 -19.65
N GLY A 938 -17.91 30.88 -19.68
CA GLY A 938 -19.27 30.99 -19.14
C GLY A 938 -19.29 31.24 -17.62
N SER A 939 -18.25 31.84 -17.05
CA SER A 939 -18.18 32.11 -15.60
C SER A 939 -18.94 33.39 -15.23
N LEU A 940 -20.20 33.23 -14.80
CA LEU A 940 -21.04 34.35 -14.35
C LEU A 940 -20.43 35.09 -13.15
N ALA A 941 -19.75 34.38 -12.25
CA ALA A 941 -19.12 34.99 -11.09
C ALA A 941 -17.99 35.95 -11.50
N VAL A 942 -17.14 35.52 -12.44
CA VAL A 942 -16.07 36.38 -12.98
C VAL A 942 -16.65 37.52 -13.80
N LEU A 943 -17.68 37.27 -14.62
CA LEU A 943 -18.33 38.32 -15.40
C LEU A 943 -18.92 39.43 -14.53
N LYS A 944 -19.57 39.08 -13.42
CA LYS A 944 -20.10 40.06 -12.45
C LYS A 944 -18.96 40.90 -11.85
N LEU A 945 -17.90 40.25 -11.35
CA LEU A 945 -16.73 40.95 -10.80
C LEU A 945 -16.07 41.91 -11.80
N LEU A 946 -15.98 41.51 -13.08
CA LEU A 946 -15.39 42.36 -14.11
C LEU A 946 -16.31 43.51 -14.54
N LEU A 947 -17.63 43.28 -14.62
CA LEU A 947 -18.61 44.29 -15.01
C LEU A 947 -18.92 45.32 -13.91
N ASP A 948 -18.66 44.97 -12.65
CA ASP A 948 -18.69 45.92 -11.53
C ASP A 948 -17.56 46.98 -11.62
N VAL A 949 -16.53 46.72 -12.45
CA VAL A 949 -15.45 47.68 -12.74
C VAL A 949 -15.89 48.64 -13.84
N SER A 950 -16.08 49.93 -13.51
CA SER A 950 -16.67 50.94 -14.39
C SER A 950 -15.95 51.18 -15.72
N GLN A 951 -14.68 50.78 -15.84
CA GLN A 951 -13.91 50.89 -17.07
C GLN A 951 -14.17 49.76 -18.07
N VAL A 952 -14.77 48.64 -17.66
CA VAL A 952 -15.00 47.48 -18.55
C VAL A 952 -16.24 47.69 -19.39
N GLY A 953 -16.05 47.83 -20.70
CA GLY A 953 -17.15 47.93 -21.65
C GLY A 953 -17.78 46.56 -21.94
N PRO A 954 -19.08 46.32 -21.66
CA PRO A 954 -19.72 45.03 -21.92
C PRO A 954 -19.81 44.68 -23.43
N ASN A 955 -19.72 45.70 -24.28
CA ASN A 955 -19.72 45.59 -25.74
C ASN A 955 -18.32 45.77 -26.36
N HIS A 956 -17.25 45.75 -25.54
CA HIS A 956 -15.87 45.79 -26.05
C HIS A 956 -15.65 44.64 -27.05
N THR A 957 -14.97 44.96 -28.15
CA THR A 957 -14.64 43.99 -29.19
C THR A 957 -13.14 43.79 -29.29
N ASP A 958 -12.74 42.54 -29.54
CA ASP A 958 -11.36 42.25 -29.87
C ASP A 958 -10.99 42.77 -31.27
N ARG A 959 -9.73 42.59 -31.70
CA ARG A 959 -9.24 43.05 -33.03
C ARG A 959 -9.98 42.41 -34.22
N TYR A 960 -10.77 41.37 -33.97
CA TYR A 960 -11.59 40.68 -34.96
C TYR A 960 -13.06 41.06 -34.84
N GLY A 961 -13.42 42.10 -34.07
CA GLY A 961 -14.80 42.56 -33.91
C GLY A 961 -15.66 41.68 -33.01
N ARG A 962 -15.07 40.73 -32.26
CA ARG A 962 -15.84 39.78 -31.44
C ARG A 962 -16.07 40.34 -30.04
N SER A 963 -17.33 40.46 -29.63
CA SER A 963 -17.72 40.88 -28.27
C SER A 963 -17.80 39.69 -27.30
N ALA A 964 -17.92 39.98 -26.00
CA ALA A 964 -18.17 38.95 -24.98
C ALA A 964 -19.44 38.12 -25.29
N LEU A 965 -20.50 38.77 -25.80
CA LEU A 965 -21.72 38.10 -26.23
C LEU A 965 -21.48 37.19 -27.44
N TRP A 966 -20.67 37.63 -28.40
CA TRP A 966 -20.27 36.81 -29.55
C TRP A 966 -19.52 35.56 -29.10
N TRP A 967 -18.56 35.71 -28.18
CA TRP A 967 -17.81 34.59 -27.63
C TRP A 967 -18.68 33.61 -26.85
N ALA A 968 -19.57 34.09 -25.98
CA ALA A 968 -20.53 33.27 -25.26
C ALA A 968 -21.46 32.48 -26.19
N ALA A 969 -21.92 33.11 -27.29
CA ALA A 969 -22.74 32.47 -28.30
C ALA A 969 -21.95 31.42 -29.12
N SER A 970 -20.68 31.69 -29.42
CA SER A 970 -19.82 30.77 -30.17
C SER A 970 -19.37 29.52 -29.38
N CYS A 971 -19.46 29.58 -28.05
CA CYS A 971 -18.96 28.55 -27.12
C CYS A 971 -20.08 27.80 -26.36
N ASP A 972 -21.33 27.90 -26.82
CA ASP A 972 -22.51 27.29 -26.21
C ASP A 972 -22.71 27.63 -24.71
N ARG A 973 -22.74 28.93 -24.38
CA ARG A 973 -22.94 29.43 -23.00
C ARG A 973 -24.32 30.08 -22.82
N PRO A 974 -25.44 29.32 -22.81
CA PRO A 974 -26.79 29.89 -22.82
C PRO A 974 -27.11 30.73 -21.58
N LYS A 975 -26.61 30.36 -20.39
CA LYS A 975 -26.79 31.16 -19.17
C LYS A 975 -26.05 32.49 -19.25
N THR A 976 -24.86 32.50 -19.83
CA THR A 976 -24.06 33.70 -20.04
C THR A 976 -24.66 34.60 -21.10
N VAL A 977 -25.14 34.04 -22.21
CA VAL A 977 -25.88 34.79 -23.24
C VAL A 977 -27.11 35.46 -22.63
N LYS A 978 -27.91 34.71 -21.85
CA LYS A 978 -29.06 35.27 -21.13
C LYS A 978 -28.66 36.39 -20.18
N PHE A 979 -27.62 36.19 -19.36
CA PHE A 979 -27.11 37.21 -18.44
C PHE A 979 -26.66 38.49 -19.18
N LEU A 980 -25.85 38.35 -20.24
CA LEU A 980 -25.34 39.48 -21.02
C LEU A 980 -26.47 40.25 -21.74
N LEU A 981 -27.54 39.60 -22.18
CA LEU A 981 -28.68 40.25 -22.84
C LEU A 981 -29.71 40.84 -21.87
N HIS A 982 -30.12 40.05 -20.87
CA HIS A 982 -31.24 40.41 -19.99
C HIS A 982 -30.81 41.31 -18.84
N GLU A 983 -29.62 41.10 -18.27
CA GLU A 983 -29.15 41.85 -17.09
C GLU A 983 -28.18 42.98 -17.48
N ILE A 984 -27.33 42.77 -18.49
CA ILE A 984 -26.28 43.74 -18.87
C ILE A 984 -26.66 44.55 -20.13
N HIS A 985 -27.66 44.11 -20.88
CA HIS A 985 -28.15 44.77 -22.11
C HIS A 985 -27.07 44.95 -23.20
N CYS A 986 -26.23 43.93 -23.41
CA CYS A 986 -25.28 43.89 -24.52
C CYS A 986 -25.98 43.96 -25.88
N ASP A 987 -25.31 44.55 -26.88
CA ASP A 987 -25.84 44.66 -28.25
C ASP A 987 -25.64 43.33 -29.01
N PRO A 988 -26.73 42.62 -29.37
CA PRO A 988 -26.66 41.35 -30.10
C PRO A 988 -26.29 41.52 -31.58
N LYS A 989 -26.19 42.75 -32.10
CA LYS A 989 -25.91 43.04 -33.51
C LYS A 989 -24.43 43.27 -33.80
N ILE A 990 -23.59 43.28 -32.78
CA ILE A 990 -22.13 43.43 -32.96
C ILE A 990 -21.60 42.20 -33.71
N ALA A 991 -21.24 42.42 -34.97
CA ALA A 991 -20.70 41.40 -35.85
C ALA A 991 -19.17 41.39 -35.80
N ASP A 992 -18.59 40.20 -35.97
CA ASP A 992 -17.16 40.06 -36.15
C ASP A 992 -16.68 40.63 -37.50
N ALA A 993 -15.37 40.61 -37.75
CA ALA A 993 -14.73 41.12 -38.95
C ALA A 993 -15.19 40.39 -40.24
N CYS A 994 -15.82 39.22 -40.10
CA CYS A 994 -16.41 38.45 -41.20
C CYS A 994 -17.91 38.75 -41.37
N GLY A 995 -18.49 39.68 -40.59
CA GLY A 995 -19.90 40.04 -40.62
C GLY A 995 -20.83 39.09 -39.86
N ARG A 996 -20.29 38.18 -39.03
CA ARG A 996 -21.08 37.19 -38.28
C ARG A 996 -21.53 37.77 -36.94
N THR A 997 -22.84 37.87 -36.72
CA THR A 997 -23.42 38.21 -35.40
C THR A 997 -23.39 37.02 -34.44
N PRO A 998 -23.56 37.23 -33.11
CA PRO A 998 -23.79 36.17 -32.14
C PRO A 998 -24.86 35.15 -32.58
N LEU A 999 -25.94 35.60 -33.23
CA LEU A 999 -27.00 34.73 -33.74
C LEU A 999 -26.49 33.85 -34.89
N MET A 1000 -25.78 34.44 -35.86
CA MET A 1000 -25.24 33.72 -37.01
C MET A 1000 -24.21 32.66 -36.60
N ILE A 1001 -23.34 32.97 -35.63
CA ILE A 1001 -22.34 31.99 -35.17
C ILE A 1001 -22.97 30.86 -34.35
N ALA A 1002 -23.99 31.15 -33.53
CA ALA A 1002 -24.74 30.13 -32.79
C ALA A 1002 -25.54 29.21 -33.74
N ALA A 1003 -26.19 29.79 -34.76
CA ALA A 1003 -26.93 29.04 -35.78
C ALA A 1003 -25.99 28.14 -36.60
N ARG A 1004 -24.84 28.66 -37.05
CA ARG A 1004 -23.84 27.89 -37.80
C ARG A 1004 -23.27 26.72 -37.00
N ARG A 1005 -23.14 26.86 -35.68
CA ARG A 1005 -22.64 25.80 -34.77
C ARG A 1005 -23.73 24.88 -34.23
N GLY A 1006 -25.01 25.17 -34.53
CA GLY A 1006 -26.15 24.33 -34.13
C GLY A 1006 -26.59 24.49 -32.67
N TYR A 1007 -26.29 25.62 -32.01
CA TYR A 1007 -26.65 25.87 -30.60
C TYR A 1007 -28.08 26.43 -30.50
N GLN A 1008 -29.08 25.57 -30.64
CA GLN A 1008 -30.49 25.95 -30.76
C GLN A 1008 -31.00 26.77 -29.56
N ASP A 1009 -30.64 26.41 -28.33
CA ASP A 1009 -31.05 27.15 -27.12
C ASP A 1009 -30.59 28.61 -27.12
N ILE A 1010 -29.44 28.89 -27.74
CA ILE A 1010 -28.88 30.23 -27.86
C ILE A 1010 -29.51 30.97 -29.04
N VAL A 1011 -29.75 30.27 -30.15
CA VAL A 1011 -30.47 30.78 -31.31
C VAL A 1011 -31.85 31.27 -30.90
N ASP A 1012 -32.60 30.46 -30.14
CA ASP A 1012 -33.94 30.80 -29.68
C ASP A 1012 -33.94 32.05 -28.79
N VAL A 1013 -32.93 32.21 -27.93
CA VAL A 1013 -32.77 33.40 -27.07
C VAL A 1013 -32.41 34.63 -27.90
N LEU A 1014 -31.46 34.53 -28.82
CA LEU A 1014 -31.00 35.66 -29.63
C LEU A 1014 -32.02 36.11 -30.69
N GLN A 1015 -32.85 35.19 -31.21
CA GLN A 1015 -33.93 35.49 -32.16
C GLN A 1015 -34.98 36.46 -31.60
N ILE A 1016 -35.24 36.40 -30.28
CA ILE A 1016 -36.16 37.33 -29.59
C ILE A 1016 -35.66 38.77 -29.72
N TYR A 1017 -34.34 38.97 -29.82
CA TYR A 1017 -33.70 40.28 -29.85
C TYR A 1017 -33.36 40.79 -31.26
N ASP A 1018 -33.42 39.93 -32.28
CA ASP A 1018 -33.00 40.30 -33.65
C ASP A 1018 -34.17 40.66 -34.59
N GLY A 1019 -35.43 40.48 -34.16
CA GLY A 1019 -36.63 40.96 -34.87
C GLY A 1019 -36.88 40.37 -36.27
N ASN A 1020 -35.99 39.49 -36.77
CA ASN A 1020 -36.07 38.83 -38.07
C ASN A 1020 -36.15 37.31 -37.91
N VAL A 1021 -37.15 36.70 -38.56
CA VAL A 1021 -37.32 35.25 -38.65
C VAL A 1021 -36.17 34.67 -39.47
N VAL A 1022 -35.34 33.83 -38.86
CA VAL A 1022 -34.30 33.08 -39.60
C VAL A 1022 -34.99 31.97 -40.39
N ASP A 1023 -35.06 32.11 -41.72
CA ASP A 1023 -35.54 31.06 -42.62
C ASP A 1023 -34.55 29.89 -42.60
N LYS A 1024 -35.00 28.72 -42.12
CA LYS A 1024 -34.15 27.55 -41.87
C LYS A 1024 -33.55 26.93 -43.14
N ASN A 1025 -33.93 27.40 -44.33
CA ASN A 1025 -33.57 26.79 -45.61
C ASN A 1025 -32.77 27.68 -46.58
N ALA A 1026 -32.47 28.95 -46.26
CA ALA A 1026 -31.92 29.89 -47.26
C ALA A 1026 -30.38 30.01 -47.32
N ASP A 1027 -29.61 29.52 -46.34
CA ASP A 1027 -28.14 29.73 -46.30
C ASP A 1027 -27.28 28.48 -46.56
N LEU A 1028 -27.88 27.38 -47.04
CA LEU A 1028 -27.12 26.23 -47.55
C LEU A 1028 -26.46 26.51 -48.92
N GLU A 1029 -26.89 27.53 -49.66
CA GLU A 1029 -26.43 27.78 -51.03
C GLU A 1029 -25.25 28.75 -51.17
N THR A 1030 -24.89 29.53 -50.15
CA THR A 1030 -23.64 30.34 -50.17
C THR A 1030 -22.40 29.56 -49.71
N ALA A 1031 -22.55 28.27 -49.38
CA ALA A 1031 -21.45 27.39 -48.96
C ALA A 1031 -20.76 26.62 -50.10
N THR A 1032 -21.10 26.89 -51.37
CA THR A 1032 -20.61 26.07 -52.49
C THR A 1032 -19.93 26.88 -53.60
N ILE A 1033 -18.73 27.44 -53.34
CA ILE A 1033 -17.76 27.72 -54.43
C ILE A 1033 -16.33 27.31 -54.02
N ARG A 1034 -15.84 26.30 -54.75
CA ARG A 1034 -14.47 25.75 -54.91
C ARG A 1034 -13.94 24.78 -53.86
N SER A 1035 -14.38 23.53 -54.03
CA SER A 1035 -13.51 22.36 -53.85
C SER A 1035 -12.34 22.40 -54.85
N SER A 1036 -11.12 22.54 -54.32
CA SER A 1036 -9.94 21.95 -54.94
C SER A 1036 -9.00 21.49 -53.82
N GLY A 1037 -9.03 20.18 -53.58
CA GLY A 1037 -8.10 19.33 -52.84
C GLY A 1037 -7.23 19.94 -51.74
N SER A 1038 -7.63 19.75 -50.49
CA SER A 1038 -6.74 19.47 -49.34
C SER A 1038 -7.62 19.29 -48.09
N THR A 1039 -7.68 18.08 -47.55
CA THR A 1039 -8.29 17.82 -46.25
C THR A 1039 -7.38 18.34 -45.14
N ALA A 1040 -7.64 19.57 -44.70
CA ALA A 1040 -7.21 20.09 -43.41
C ALA A 1040 -8.44 20.70 -42.71
N LEU A 1041 -8.81 20.19 -41.54
CA LEU A 1041 -9.78 20.84 -40.66
C LEU A 1041 -9.22 22.22 -40.26
N MET A 1042 -9.73 23.28 -40.88
CA MET A 1042 -9.37 24.68 -40.62
C MET A 1042 -10.00 25.19 -39.31
N CYS A 1043 -9.24 25.96 -38.54
CA CYS A 1043 -9.68 26.60 -37.31
C CYS A 1043 -10.53 27.86 -37.62
N ASP A 1044 -11.82 27.84 -37.29
CA ASP A 1044 -12.80 28.93 -37.52
C ASP A 1044 -12.48 30.28 -36.81
N ILE A 1045 -11.38 30.35 -36.05
CA ILE A 1045 -11.03 31.48 -35.17
C ILE A 1045 -10.00 32.42 -35.81
N CYS A 1046 -9.37 32.05 -36.94
CA CYS A 1046 -8.24 32.80 -37.52
C CYS A 1046 -8.36 33.02 -39.05
N GLU A 1047 -8.82 34.20 -39.49
CA GLU A 1047 -8.54 34.71 -40.84
C GLU A 1047 -7.86 36.09 -40.77
N TYR A 1048 -6.71 36.22 -41.45
CA TYR A 1048 -6.03 37.49 -41.74
C TYR A 1048 -6.17 37.80 -43.23
N LYS A 1049 -6.51 39.05 -43.58
CA LYS A 1049 -6.43 39.59 -44.95
C LYS A 1049 -4.95 39.84 -45.32
N PRO A 1050 -4.49 39.61 -46.57
CA PRO A 1050 -3.10 39.82 -46.94
C PRO A 1050 -2.79 41.32 -47.09
N LEU A 1051 -1.77 41.81 -46.36
CA LEU A 1051 -1.11 43.07 -46.67
C LEU A 1051 -0.22 42.88 -47.90
N LYS A 1052 -0.30 43.83 -48.84
CA LYS A 1052 0.51 43.90 -50.06
C LYS A 1052 2.00 43.86 -49.74
N LEU A 1053 2.71 42.94 -50.38
CA LEU A 1053 4.16 42.80 -50.34
C LEU A 1053 4.78 43.68 -51.44
N ASP A 1054 5.14 44.92 -51.13
CA ASP A 1054 6.00 45.75 -51.98
C ASP A 1054 6.82 46.69 -51.09
N THR A 1055 7.94 46.18 -50.56
CA THR A 1055 9.23 46.87 -50.31
C THR A 1055 10.03 46.13 -49.23
N LEU A 1056 11.18 45.57 -49.62
CA LEU A 1056 12.46 45.50 -48.88
C LEU A 1056 13.32 44.33 -49.41
N LEU A 1057 13.88 44.53 -50.59
CA LEU A 1057 15.13 43.90 -51.00
C LEU A 1057 16.26 44.81 -50.52
N HIS A 1058 17.05 44.35 -49.53
CA HIS A 1058 18.49 44.56 -49.33
C HIS A 1058 18.89 44.50 -47.86
N ASN A 1059 19.40 43.33 -47.44
CA ASN A 1059 20.73 43.13 -46.82
C ASN A 1059 20.76 41.82 -46.01
N GLY A 1060 21.86 41.09 -46.16
CA GLY A 1060 21.98 39.68 -45.82
C GLY A 1060 22.24 39.33 -44.35
N ASN A 1061 22.20 38.01 -44.13
CA ASN A 1061 22.64 37.21 -42.97
C ASN A 1061 21.77 37.19 -41.70
N ARG A 1062 20.82 36.24 -41.67
CA ARG A 1062 20.55 35.19 -40.65
C ARG A 1062 19.15 34.57 -40.89
N PRO A 1063 18.95 33.24 -40.75
CA PRO A 1063 17.62 32.66 -40.84
C PRO A 1063 16.84 32.95 -39.55
N ILE A 1064 15.91 33.90 -39.60
CA ILE A 1064 14.91 34.12 -38.54
C ILE A 1064 13.81 33.07 -38.73
N ASN A 1065 13.87 32.00 -37.94
CA ASN A 1065 12.81 30.99 -37.86
C ASN A 1065 11.70 31.53 -36.93
N ARG A 1066 10.85 32.44 -37.43
CA ARG A 1066 9.61 32.83 -36.73
C ARG A 1066 8.54 31.79 -37.03
N SER A 1067 8.42 30.75 -36.20
CA SER A 1067 7.19 29.97 -36.12
C SER A 1067 6.16 30.82 -35.38
N ILE A 1068 5.25 31.45 -36.10
CA ILE A 1068 4.03 32.00 -35.50
C ILE A 1068 3.13 30.78 -35.24
N ARG A 1069 3.17 30.28 -34.00
CA ARG A 1069 2.23 29.28 -33.50
C ARG A 1069 0.90 29.99 -33.23
N CYS A 1070 -0.19 29.52 -33.84
CA CYS A 1070 -1.51 29.73 -33.26
C CYS A 1070 -1.52 29.07 -31.89
N THR A 1071 -1.58 29.85 -30.82
CA THR A 1071 -1.83 29.35 -29.47
C THR A 1071 -3.31 29.04 -29.32
N SER A 1072 -3.70 27.84 -29.75
CA SER A 1072 -4.92 27.21 -29.26
C SER A 1072 -4.68 26.74 -27.82
N SER A 1073 -4.75 27.64 -26.86
CA SER A 1073 -4.86 27.30 -25.43
C SER A 1073 -6.31 26.93 -25.09
N ILE A 1074 -6.82 25.86 -25.70
CA ILE A 1074 -7.93 25.10 -25.11
C ILE A 1074 -7.45 23.65 -25.08
N TYR A 1075 -7.07 23.21 -23.88
CA TYR A 1075 -6.47 21.90 -23.61
C TYR A 1075 -7.33 20.74 -24.15
N LYS A 1076 -6.70 19.89 -24.97
CA LYS A 1076 -6.78 18.42 -24.83
C LYS A 1076 -5.39 17.95 -24.41
N TYR A 1077 -5.30 17.37 -23.21
CA TYR A 1077 -4.11 16.68 -22.75
C TYR A 1077 -3.89 15.38 -23.54
N ASP A 1078 -2.62 15.01 -23.62
CA ASP A 1078 -1.98 13.94 -24.41
C ASP A 1078 -2.71 12.60 -24.53
N SER A 1079 -2.81 12.13 -25.78
CA SER A 1079 -2.48 10.74 -26.11
C SER A 1079 -1.96 10.71 -27.54
N LEU A 1080 -0.80 10.07 -27.75
CA LEU A 1080 -0.07 9.86 -29.01
C LEU A 1080 1.02 10.89 -29.33
N ARG A 1081 2.23 10.67 -28.79
CA ARG A 1081 3.49 10.57 -29.58
C ARG A 1081 4.71 10.28 -28.70
N ARG A 1082 5.03 8.99 -28.55
CA ARG A 1082 6.41 8.51 -28.51
C ARG A 1082 6.48 7.24 -29.35
N ASN A 1083 7.01 7.36 -30.57
CA ASN A 1083 7.80 6.28 -31.15
C ASN A 1083 8.83 6.90 -32.13
N PRO A 1084 10.13 6.92 -31.79
CA PRO A 1084 11.19 7.37 -32.66
C PRO A 1084 11.69 6.21 -33.52
N SER A 1085 11.04 5.94 -34.65
CA SER A 1085 11.60 5.05 -35.69
C SER A 1085 10.86 5.20 -37.03
N ALA A 1086 11.16 6.26 -37.77
CA ALA A 1086 10.82 6.34 -39.19
C ALA A 1086 11.76 7.34 -39.89
N ALA A 1087 13.06 7.07 -39.81
CA ALA A 1087 14.08 7.70 -40.64
C ALA A 1087 14.86 6.59 -41.35
N ALA A 1088 14.20 5.92 -42.29
CA ALA A 1088 14.81 5.13 -43.36
C ALA A 1088 13.66 4.55 -44.22
N LEU A 1089 13.40 5.18 -45.37
CA LEU A 1089 12.83 4.64 -46.61
C LEU A 1089 12.04 5.74 -47.34
N LEU A 1090 12.63 6.21 -48.44
CA LEU A 1090 12.14 6.98 -49.61
C LEU A 1090 13.19 8.06 -49.93
N ASN A 1091 13.97 8.12 -51.02
CA ASN A 1091 13.97 7.48 -52.36
C ASN A 1091 12.62 7.13 -52.96
#